data_AF-A0A2E7MRP4-F1
#
_entry.id   AF-A0A2E7MRP4-F1
#
_cell.length_a   1.000
_cell.length_b   1.000
_cell.length_c   1.000
_cell.angle_alpha   90.00
_cell.angle_beta   90.00
_cell.angle_gamma   90.00
#
_symmetry.space_group_name_H-M   'P 1'
#
loop_
_entity.id
_entity.type
_entity.pdbx_description
1 polymer ?
#
loop_
_entity_poly.entity_id
_entity_poly.type
_entity_poly.pdbx_seq_one_letter_code
_entity_poly.pdbx_strand_id
1 'polypeptide(L)'
;MARWRFWKRKPRAPRMTPEVREIHNHARKHYNAKEYSKAEPYLRELLKFNPIDEWALDVLSRLLMNTNRQGEAIHFLEKLNVPGPDQSTFQTRLARCHFNASDYSETINILQSKIYENTIDDDDWDLLRRSLPRDLNQQEIDNFWVNLAEANLKFPQIDIEMIRIDLQESQLSEAAQRIQRVTMDTGDIQLSDKWKLELVKVLLEQGTPNIAEQIIRDIPENTPEYTKILIKIKRDLGDNESALQTAQSALEKKSDHGVMFAAMRLAWDLGSMEEVVSFAERIIVDKPTQRVAHRFRLRALVKIGDVSRIESAVEDSLNQLPDFIEAHRVMIDIYFHEYEDWKRVNHHCEAILKVDPKDRRALCHLIHSLLRMEEYREVEKLIEKSTKFHPDNDEIDLTSAHAHWKMEDKTKHIERINRMLTRHNLEPIYSIAENQSISVENLRCDAPSTSMENIPLVSIIMTVYGRDEFLDVAIDSILNQSHQKIELIVVDDCSPDDAFEYLQKRASKEPKMRVLQVEQNGGTYCAKNSAISIANGDYVGFMDSDDWTHPQRIQRQVQAIHNTDHKAVCHSYFRINEFGDIFYKGVGAIRLACISLLAKRSVFEKIGHFDSMRVGADTEYIERIKAAYGDEAVLHEPVPSMFMLNHSTSLTGGGRFQISWRSITGPRLEHHSSFRSWHKKIRFADQTPYVEFPLRVRPYTIPEEMIAGDLHWKEGVPLFSERIKSRNERWWMGAESAPWQGQISEKSAGLLYAKQQGIQTPKLLWSGENLEDLPKLADLPKRIVIKPSKGYSAHNVLCLVNGKNVLDESYWDDEKIQTQFGTDQFLQRVKPKWMVEEFLKPESLSEDEKIPRDWKFYCFGEEIALIHVVLRNSTVDKSANIHHYFTSDLRQLQRRVCTSRPVPADPLFFPDCWDEMVTQVKKLGKKLGCFMRIDMYATERGPVFGEFTPTPEGGEGFTEWADRYLATFWKGVEGVEN
;
A
#
# COMPACT_ATOMS: atom_id res chain seq x y z
N MET A 1 5.46 -51.56 4.65
CA MET A 1 6.54 -52.56 4.42
C MET A 1 7.65 -51.92 3.60
N ALA A 2 8.63 -51.28 4.25
CA ALA A 2 9.80 -50.73 3.57
C ALA A 2 10.94 -51.77 3.54
N ARG A 3 11.50 -52.03 2.36
CA ARG A 3 12.63 -52.94 2.15
C ARG A 3 13.93 -52.28 2.64
N TRP A 4 14.48 -52.75 3.76
CA TRP A 4 15.75 -52.30 4.30
C TRP A 4 16.92 -52.76 3.41
N ARG A 5 17.75 -51.83 2.95
CA ARG A 5 18.96 -52.12 2.16
C ARG A 5 20.06 -52.65 3.08
N PHE A 6 20.72 -53.73 2.65
CA PHE A 6 21.78 -54.41 3.38
C PHE A 6 23.11 -53.63 3.40
N TRP A 7 23.79 -53.66 4.55
CA TRP A 7 25.15 -53.17 4.79
C TRP A 7 26.14 -53.46 3.64
N LYS A 8 26.83 -52.42 3.16
CA LYS A 8 28.08 -52.54 2.38
C LYS A 8 29.28 -52.65 3.33
N ARG A 9 30.31 -53.38 2.89
CA ARG A 9 31.44 -53.96 3.67
C ARG A 9 32.42 -52.95 4.35
N LYS A 10 32.77 -53.31 5.61
CA LYS A 10 34.09 -53.38 6.32
C LYS A 10 34.78 -52.09 6.81
N PRO A 11 35.45 -52.16 7.99
CA PRO A 11 36.79 -52.80 8.14
C PRO A 11 36.81 -54.18 8.83
N ARG A 12 38.01 -54.75 8.99
CA ARG A 12 38.31 -56.17 9.25
C ARG A 12 37.75 -56.69 10.58
N ALA A 13 36.77 -57.60 10.52
CA ALA A 13 36.53 -58.54 11.61
C ALA A 13 37.84 -59.27 11.98
N PRO A 14 38.15 -59.49 13.27
CA PRO A 14 39.26 -60.34 13.69
C PRO A 14 39.12 -61.71 13.01
N ARG A 15 40.24 -62.43 12.78
CA ARG A 15 40.24 -63.74 12.10
C ARG A 15 39.24 -64.69 12.78
N MET A 16 37.99 -64.72 12.31
CA MET A 16 36.98 -65.69 12.75
C MET A 16 37.54 -67.08 12.42
N THR A 17 37.55 -67.96 13.40
CA THR A 17 37.82 -69.38 13.16
C THR A 17 36.80 -69.92 12.14
N PRO A 18 37.15 -70.95 11.35
CA PRO A 18 36.23 -71.55 10.38
C PRO A 18 34.86 -71.89 10.99
N GLU A 19 34.88 -72.34 12.24
CA GLU A 19 33.73 -72.67 13.07
C GLU A 19 32.80 -71.47 13.34
N VAL A 20 33.34 -70.32 13.79
CA VAL A 20 32.54 -69.10 14.02
C VAL A 20 31.94 -68.55 12.72
N ARG A 21 32.66 -68.67 11.59
CA ARG A 21 32.14 -68.25 10.28
C ARG A 21 30.97 -69.12 9.82
N GLU A 22 31.00 -70.41 10.13
CA GLU A 22 29.91 -71.34 9.81
C GLU A 22 28.65 -71.02 10.62
N ILE A 23 28.79 -70.77 11.93
CA ILE A 23 27.69 -70.33 12.82
C ILE A 23 27.08 -69.02 12.31
N HIS A 24 27.91 -68.03 11.95
CA HIS A 24 27.46 -66.75 11.40
C HIS A 24 26.66 -66.91 10.09
N ASN A 25 27.09 -67.80 9.20
CA ASN A 25 26.38 -68.06 7.94
C ASN A 25 25.02 -68.75 8.18
N HIS A 26 24.94 -69.69 9.12
CA HIS A 26 23.69 -70.34 9.52
C HIS A 26 22.71 -69.36 10.14
N ALA A 27 23.15 -68.53 11.11
CA ALA A 27 22.35 -67.47 11.71
C ALA A 27 21.76 -66.54 10.63
N ARG A 28 22.60 -66.07 9.70
CA ARG A 28 22.18 -65.16 8.62
C ARG A 28 21.19 -65.80 7.65
N LYS A 29 21.42 -67.06 7.28
CA LYS A 29 20.53 -67.82 6.38
C LYS A 29 19.13 -67.96 6.97
N HIS A 30 19.03 -68.40 8.21
CA HIS A 30 17.75 -68.60 8.89
C HIS A 30 17.04 -67.27 9.20
N TYR A 31 17.77 -66.23 9.61
CA TYR A 31 17.18 -64.90 9.84
C TYR A 31 16.60 -64.30 8.55
N ASN A 32 17.34 -64.33 7.45
CA ASN A 32 16.87 -63.83 6.16
C ASN A 32 15.66 -64.63 5.62
N ALA A 33 15.56 -65.91 5.97
CA ALA A 33 14.40 -66.75 5.67
C ALA A 33 13.21 -66.54 6.63
N LYS A 34 13.31 -65.61 7.60
CA LYS A 34 12.34 -65.36 8.69
C LYS A 34 12.09 -66.57 9.61
N GLU A 35 13.01 -67.53 9.65
CA GLU A 35 12.95 -68.69 10.55
C GLU A 35 13.58 -68.35 11.90
N TYR A 36 12.93 -67.44 12.65
CA TYR A 36 13.51 -66.84 13.86
C TYR A 36 13.86 -67.86 14.96
N SER A 37 13.05 -68.89 15.17
CA SER A 37 13.33 -69.96 16.15
C SER A 37 14.58 -70.77 15.83
N LYS A 38 14.95 -70.87 14.54
CA LYS A 38 16.19 -71.53 14.09
C LYS A 38 17.38 -70.59 14.10
N ALA A 39 17.16 -69.29 13.91
CA ALA A 39 18.22 -68.28 13.88
C ALA A 39 18.73 -67.90 15.29
N GLU A 40 17.83 -67.80 16.28
CA GLU A 40 18.15 -67.35 17.64
C GLU A 40 19.26 -68.17 18.35
N PRO A 41 19.26 -69.52 18.30
CA PRO A 41 20.32 -70.31 18.93
C PRO A 41 21.72 -69.97 18.40
N TYR A 42 21.86 -69.86 17.07
CA TYR A 42 23.13 -69.51 16.43
C TYR A 42 23.57 -68.07 16.77
N LEU A 43 22.62 -67.12 16.87
CA LEU A 43 22.92 -65.74 17.28
C LEU A 43 23.42 -65.68 18.73
N ARG A 44 22.77 -66.39 19.66
CA ARG A 44 23.22 -66.48 21.06
C ARG A 44 24.56 -67.19 21.19
N GLU A 45 24.79 -68.20 20.36
CA GLU A 45 26.07 -68.91 20.30
C GLU A 45 27.20 -67.99 19.82
N LEU A 46 26.98 -67.16 18.79
CA LEU A 46 27.93 -66.13 18.37
C LEU A 46 28.29 -65.17 19.52
N LEU A 47 27.30 -64.75 20.30
CA LEU A 47 27.51 -63.87 21.45
C LEU A 47 28.24 -64.54 22.62
N LYS A 48 28.29 -65.88 22.70
CA LYS A 48 29.16 -66.58 23.65
C LYS A 48 30.63 -66.50 23.22
N PHE A 49 30.89 -66.60 21.91
CA PHE A 49 32.25 -66.48 21.36
C PHE A 49 32.76 -65.05 21.36
N ASN A 50 31.90 -64.09 21.01
CA ASN A 50 32.20 -62.68 21.02
C ASN A 50 31.00 -61.89 21.59
N PRO A 51 31.02 -61.56 22.89
CA PRO A 51 29.92 -60.84 23.55
C PRO A 51 29.62 -59.45 22.98
N ILE A 52 30.55 -58.87 22.21
CA ILE A 52 30.44 -57.54 21.60
C ILE A 52 30.29 -57.60 20.07
N ASP A 53 29.83 -58.73 19.51
CA ASP A 53 29.57 -58.85 18.07
C ASP A 53 28.35 -57.99 17.66
N GLU A 54 28.63 -56.82 17.05
CA GLU A 54 27.63 -55.83 16.66
C GLU A 54 26.56 -56.39 15.73
N TRP A 55 26.93 -57.25 14.78
CA TRP A 55 25.97 -57.85 13.85
C TRP A 55 25.05 -58.83 14.57
N ALA A 56 25.60 -59.70 15.42
CA ALA A 56 24.79 -60.65 16.18
C ALA A 56 23.86 -59.95 17.18
N LEU A 57 24.32 -58.90 17.86
CA LEU A 57 23.52 -58.07 18.77
C LEU A 57 22.38 -57.34 18.04
N ASP A 58 22.64 -56.72 16.88
CA ASP A 58 21.63 -56.02 16.07
C ASP A 58 20.59 -56.98 15.46
N VAL A 59 21.04 -58.10 14.90
CA VAL A 59 20.11 -59.07 14.30
C VAL A 59 19.27 -59.77 15.36
N LEU A 60 19.84 -60.08 16.53
CA LEU A 60 19.12 -60.70 17.63
C LEU A 60 18.10 -59.74 18.26
N SER A 61 18.45 -58.47 18.49
CA SER A 61 17.49 -57.50 19.02
C SER A 61 16.30 -57.30 18.10
N ARG A 62 16.51 -57.14 16.78
CA ARG A 62 15.41 -57.05 15.80
C ARG A 62 14.52 -58.29 15.77
N LEU A 63 15.12 -59.47 15.87
CA LEU A 63 14.38 -60.73 15.97
C LEU A 63 13.46 -60.70 17.18
N LEU A 64 14.01 -60.36 18.35
CA LEU A 64 13.28 -60.32 19.63
C LEU A 64 12.15 -59.29 19.59
N MET A 65 12.39 -58.09 19.04
CA MET A 65 11.38 -57.06 18.78
C MET A 65 10.22 -57.59 17.93
N ASN A 66 10.53 -58.28 16.82
CA ASN A 66 9.52 -58.84 15.91
C ASN A 66 8.72 -60.00 16.54
N THR A 67 9.28 -60.66 17.55
CA THR A 67 8.61 -61.72 18.33
C THR A 67 7.94 -61.21 19.61
N ASN A 68 7.84 -59.88 19.79
CA ASN A 68 7.26 -59.21 20.96
C ASN A 68 7.97 -59.50 22.30
N ARG A 69 9.28 -59.79 22.28
CA ARG A 69 10.13 -60.02 23.46
C ARG A 69 10.98 -58.77 23.76
N GLN A 70 10.32 -57.65 24.03
CA GLN A 70 10.96 -56.33 24.14
C GLN A 70 12.00 -56.27 25.28
N GLY A 71 11.70 -56.83 26.45
CA GLY A 71 12.63 -56.83 27.59
C GLY A 71 13.96 -57.54 27.30
N GLU A 72 13.94 -58.61 26.49
CA GLU A 72 15.18 -59.25 26.04
C GLU A 72 15.87 -58.45 24.93
N ALA A 73 15.09 -57.80 24.05
CA ALA A 73 15.64 -56.95 23.00
C ALA A 73 16.44 -55.76 23.58
N ILE A 74 15.91 -55.11 24.63
CA ILE A 74 16.55 -54.00 25.35
C ILE A 74 17.95 -54.41 25.84
N HIS A 75 18.05 -55.56 26.52
CA HIS A 75 19.32 -56.08 27.04
C HIS A 75 20.42 -56.24 25.98
N PHE A 76 20.05 -56.57 24.74
CA PHE A 76 21.01 -56.69 23.62
C PHE A 76 21.27 -55.36 22.93
N LEU A 77 20.28 -54.46 22.86
CA LEU A 77 20.44 -53.12 22.29
C LEU A 77 21.34 -52.24 23.16
N GLU A 78 21.25 -52.31 24.48
CA GLU A 78 22.13 -51.57 25.40
C GLU A 78 23.61 -51.96 25.26
N LYS A 79 23.88 -53.19 24.79
CA LYS A 79 25.25 -53.69 24.54
C LYS A 79 25.84 -53.20 23.23
N LEU A 80 25.03 -52.62 22.33
CA LEU A 80 25.49 -52.04 21.07
C LEU A 80 26.06 -50.64 21.29
N ASN A 81 27.36 -50.55 21.55
CA ASN A 81 28.08 -49.28 21.62
C ASN A 81 28.84 -49.03 20.30
N VAL A 82 28.10 -48.64 19.25
CA VAL A 82 28.66 -48.41 17.90
C VAL A 82 28.92 -46.91 17.70
N PRO A 83 30.18 -46.45 17.57
CA PRO A 83 30.47 -45.05 17.27
C PRO A 83 30.17 -44.71 15.80
N GLY A 84 29.52 -43.56 15.56
CA GLY A 84 29.31 -43.01 14.22
C GLY A 84 27.82 -42.86 13.83
N PRO A 85 27.51 -42.64 12.54
CA PRO A 85 26.16 -42.29 12.07
C PRO A 85 25.08 -43.36 12.35
N ASP A 86 25.47 -44.61 12.61
CA ASP A 86 24.54 -45.69 12.92
C ASP A 86 24.01 -45.64 14.37
N GLN A 87 24.66 -44.90 15.28
CA GLN A 87 24.29 -44.78 16.70
C GLN A 87 22.87 -44.24 16.90
N SER A 88 22.50 -43.19 16.15
CA SER A 88 21.16 -42.59 16.21
C SER A 88 20.05 -43.59 15.83
N THR A 89 20.30 -44.44 14.82
CA THR A 89 19.34 -45.47 14.40
C THR A 89 19.14 -46.54 15.47
N PHE A 90 20.18 -46.89 16.23
CA PHE A 90 20.08 -47.82 17.35
C PHE A 90 19.32 -47.21 18.53
N GLN A 91 19.56 -45.94 18.87
CA GLN A 91 18.82 -45.23 19.89
C GLN A 91 17.31 -45.15 19.56
N THR A 92 16.93 -44.87 18.32
CA THR A 92 15.51 -44.91 17.88
C THR A 92 14.87 -46.28 18.12
N ARG A 93 15.60 -47.36 17.84
CA ARG A 93 15.09 -48.72 18.07
C ARG A 93 14.99 -49.05 19.55
N LEU A 94 15.96 -48.61 20.35
CA LEU A 94 15.94 -48.76 21.80
C LEU A 94 14.73 -48.03 22.38
N ALA A 95 14.53 -46.75 22.04
CA ALA A 95 13.36 -45.97 22.43
C ALA A 95 12.05 -46.68 22.03
N ARG A 96 11.96 -47.22 20.81
CA ARG A 96 10.77 -47.97 20.36
C ARG A 96 10.57 -49.30 21.10
N CYS A 97 11.63 -49.95 21.58
CA CYS A 97 11.52 -51.14 22.45
C CYS A 97 10.95 -50.79 23.81
N HIS A 98 11.47 -49.74 24.46
CA HIS A 98 10.95 -49.23 25.73
C HIS A 98 9.48 -48.82 25.59
N PHE A 99 9.13 -48.11 24.52
CA PHE A 99 7.74 -47.73 24.23
C PHE A 99 6.81 -48.95 24.13
N ASN A 100 7.22 -49.97 23.36
CA ASN A 100 6.43 -51.20 23.22
C ASN A 100 6.40 -52.04 24.50
N ALA A 101 7.38 -51.89 25.38
CA ALA A 101 7.40 -52.47 26.72
C ALA A 101 6.57 -51.67 27.75
N SER A 102 5.92 -50.57 27.32
CA SER A 102 5.22 -49.60 28.18
C SER A 102 6.12 -48.87 29.19
N ASP A 103 7.42 -48.80 28.90
CA ASP A 103 8.40 -48.01 29.65
C ASP A 103 8.58 -46.64 28.97
N TYR A 104 7.63 -45.76 29.23
CA TYR A 104 7.55 -44.46 28.55
C TYR A 104 8.58 -43.46 29.08
N SER A 105 8.92 -43.52 30.37
CA SER A 105 9.94 -42.65 30.97
C SER A 105 11.29 -42.81 30.28
N GLU A 106 11.74 -44.06 30.07
CA GLU A 106 13.02 -44.32 29.41
C GLU A 106 12.97 -44.01 27.91
N THR A 107 11.80 -44.20 27.28
CA THR A 107 11.56 -43.74 25.91
C THR A 107 11.78 -42.22 25.78
N ILE A 108 11.22 -41.44 26.69
CA ILE A 108 11.35 -39.98 26.71
C ILE A 108 12.82 -39.58 26.95
N ASN A 109 13.51 -40.22 27.91
CA ASN A 109 14.93 -39.97 28.21
C ASN A 109 15.83 -40.15 26.98
N ILE A 110 15.66 -41.28 26.27
CA ILE A 110 16.46 -41.58 25.07
C ILE A 110 16.20 -40.53 23.99
N LEU A 111 14.94 -40.22 23.71
CA LEU A 111 14.57 -39.25 22.67
C LEU A 111 15.01 -37.83 23.03
N GLN A 112 14.96 -37.46 24.31
CA GLN A 112 15.47 -36.18 24.81
C GLN A 112 16.99 -36.06 24.60
N SER A 113 17.77 -37.12 24.85
CA SER A 113 19.21 -37.14 24.52
C SER A 113 19.45 -36.88 23.03
N LYS A 114 18.66 -37.53 22.16
CA LYS A 114 18.77 -37.32 20.70
C LYS A 114 18.46 -35.89 20.27
N ILE A 115 17.54 -35.21 20.96
CA ILE A 115 17.23 -33.80 20.73
C ILE A 115 18.45 -32.92 21.05
N TYR A 116 19.08 -33.12 22.21
CA TYR A 116 20.29 -32.37 22.59
C TYR A 116 21.49 -32.66 21.69
N GLU A 117 21.59 -33.88 21.16
CA GLU A 117 22.65 -34.29 20.23
C GLU A 117 22.39 -33.85 18.77
N ASN A 118 21.21 -33.28 18.48
CA ASN A 118 20.76 -32.92 17.13
C ASN A 118 20.78 -34.11 16.15
N THR A 119 20.38 -35.31 16.63
CA THR A 119 20.34 -36.56 15.85
C THR A 119 18.94 -37.14 15.70
N ILE A 120 17.92 -36.41 16.12
CA ILE A 120 16.50 -36.77 16.07
C ILE A 120 15.94 -36.73 14.63
N ASP A 121 15.05 -37.66 14.29
CA ASP A 121 14.34 -37.69 13.00
C ASP A 121 12.80 -37.57 13.16
N ASP A 122 12.05 -37.56 12.05
CA ASP A 122 10.59 -37.41 12.07
C ASP A 122 9.87 -38.56 12.81
N ASP A 123 10.42 -39.76 12.73
CA ASP A 123 9.90 -40.99 13.33
C ASP A 123 10.05 -40.95 14.87
N ASP A 124 11.13 -40.35 15.33
CA ASP A 124 11.43 -40.06 16.74
C ASP A 124 10.50 -38.97 17.31
N TRP A 125 10.26 -37.89 16.57
CA TRP A 125 9.34 -36.82 17.00
C TRP A 125 7.90 -37.34 17.20
N ASP A 126 7.43 -38.19 16.30
CA ASP A 126 6.13 -38.85 16.43
C ASP A 126 6.09 -39.83 17.61
N LEU A 127 7.18 -40.57 17.86
CA LEU A 127 7.30 -41.45 19.02
C LEU A 127 7.29 -40.66 20.34
N LEU A 128 7.97 -39.51 20.40
CA LEU A 128 7.98 -38.63 21.57
C LEU A 128 6.59 -38.09 21.88
N ARG A 129 5.87 -37.56 20.87
CA ARG A 129 4.50 -37.06 21.03
C ARG A 129 3.53 -38.12 21.55
N ARG A 130 3.72 -39.38 21.18
CA ARG A 130 2.90 -40.51 21.68
C ARG A 130 3.29 -40.96 23.09
N SER A 131 4.53 -40.70 23.52
CA SER A 131 5.07 -41.15 24.80
C SER A 131 4.74 -40.17 25.93
N LEU A 132 4.87 -38.86 25.69
CA LEU A 132 4.65 -37.81 26.70
C LEU A 132 3.31 -37.96 27.46
N PRO A 133 2.14 -38.12 26.80
CA PRO A 133 0.85 -38.19 27.50
C PRO A 133 0.59 -39.51 28.24
N ARG A 134 1.47 -40.51 28.06
CA ARG A 134 1.34 -41.83 28.71
C ARG A 134 2.03 -41.87 30.07
N ASP A 135 2.98 -40.98 30.30
CA ASP A 135 3.84 -40.96 31.48
C ASP A 135 3.70 -39.67 32.30
N LEU A 136 3.50 -38.54 31.61
CA LEU A 136 3.51 -37.21 32.20
C LEU A 136 2.11 -36.60 32.20
N ASN A 137 1.82 -35.80 33.23
CA ASN A 137 0.65 -34.93 33.23
C ASN A 137 0.90 -33.67 32.39
N GLN A 138 -0.15 -32.91 32.09
CA GLN A 138 -0.04 -31.75 31.18
C GLN A 138 0.97 -30.69 31.65
N GLN A 139 1.06 -30.41 32.97
CA GLN A 139 2.02 -29.45 33.52
C GLN A 139 3.47 -29.93 33.35
N GLU A 140 3.71 -31.23 33.52
CA GLU A 140 5.02 -31.84 33.33
C GLU A 140 5.43 -31.84 31.85
N ILE A 141 4.47 -32.02 30.94
CA ILE A 141 4.69 -31.91 29.49
C ILE A 141 5.05 -30.47 29.12
N ASP A 142 4.34 -29.47 29.65
CA ASP A 142 4.64 -28.07 29.36
C ASP A 142 6.05 -27.70 29.87
N ASN A 143 6.40 -28.12 31.08
CA ASN A 143 7.76 -27.95 31.63
C ASN A 143 8.83 -28.64 30.77
N PHE A 144 8.55 -29.81 30.20
CA PHE A 144 9.47 -30.50 29.30
C PHE A 144 9.79 -29.65 28.05
N TRP A 145 8.77 -29.05 27.43
CA TRP A 145 8.98 -28.19 26.26
C TRP A 145 9.68 -26.87 26.59
N VAL A 146 9.37 -26.26 27.74
CA VAL A 146 10.06 -25.05 28.23
C VAL A 146 11.55 -25.32 28.43
N ASN A 147 11.91 -26.43 29.09
CA ASN A 147 13.32 -26.80 29.29
C ASN A 147 14.08 -27.01 27.96
N LEU A 148 13.42 -27.56 26.94
CA LEU A 148 14.01 -27.72 25.62
C LEU A 148 14.18 -26.37 24.89
N ALA A 149 13.23 -25.45 25.06
CA ALA A 149 13.30 -24.11 24.48
C ALA A 149 14.40 -23.26 25.13
N GLU A 150 14.57 -23.33 26.46
CA GLU A 150 15.63 -22.64 27.21
C GLU A 150 17.04 -23.12 26.82
N ALA A 151 17.16 -24.37 26.36
CA ALA A 151 18.41 -24.90 25.80
C ALA A 151 18.78 -24.29 24.43
N ASN A 152 17.98 -23.35 23.92
CA ASN A 152 18.24 -22.59 22.69
C ASN A 152 18.33 -23.47 21.42
N LEU A 153 17.62 -24.59 21.42
CA LEU A 153 17.54 -25.54 20.31
C LEU A 153 16.56 -25.03 19.24
N LYS A 154 17.00 -24.99 17.98
CA LYS A 154 16.22 -24.42 16.86
C LYS A 154 15.48 -25.50 16.07
N PHE A 155 14.45 -26.09 16.66
CA PHE A 155 13.56 -27.03 15.96
C PHE A 155 12.15 -26.44 15.83
N PRO A 156 11.53 -26.46 14.63
CA PRO A 156 10.15 -25.99 14.43
C PRO A 156 9.15 -26.68 15.36
N GLN A 157 9.37 -27.96 15.66
CA GLN A 157 8.51 -28.77 16.53
C GLN A 157 8.46 -28.23 17.97
N ILE A 158 9.58 -27.70 18.48
CA ILE A 158 9.65 -27.08 19.82
C ILE A 158 8.93 -25.74 19.80
N ASP A 159 9.20 -24.90 18.79
CA ASP A 159 8.55 -23.60 18.67
C ASP A 159 7.02 -23.72 18.52
N ILE A 160 6.51 -24.77 17.84
CA ILE A 160 5.05 -25.04 17.75
C ILE A 160 4.43 -25.30 19.14
N GLU A 161 5.06 -26.12 19.98
CA GLU A 161 4.55 -26.40 21.33
C GLU A 161 4.73 -25.19 22.27
N MET A 162 5.81 -24.42 22.10
CA MET A 162 6.00 -23.17 22.84
C MET A 162 4.96 -22.11 22.45
N ILE A 163 4.55 -22.00 21.18
CA ILE A 163 3.46 -21.10 20.79
C ILE A 163 2.18 -21.44 21.56
N ARG A 164 1.88 -22.73 21.75
CA ARG A 164 0.73 -23.17 22.55
C ARG A 164 0.85 -22.69 24.01
N ILE A 165 2.02 -22.85 24.62
CA ILE A 165 2.30 -22.48 26.02
C ILE A 165 2.27 -20.96 26.18
N ASP A 166 2.95 -20.22 25.31
CA ASP A 166 2.99 -18.76 25.31
C ASP A 166 1.57 -18.18 25.21
N LEU A 167 0.71 -18.77 24.38
CA LEU A 167 -0.70 -18.38 24.29
C LEU A 167 -1.50 -18.73 25.56
N GLN A 168 -1.22 -19.85 26.24
CA GLN A 168 -1.84 -20.20 27.52
C GLN A 168 -1.46 -19.21 28.63
N GLU A 169 -0.19 -18.81 28.67
CA GLU A 169 0.37 -17.88 29.67
C GLU A 169 0.14 -16.40 29.32
N SER A 170 -0.55 -16.11 28.22
CA SER A 170 -0.78 -14.74 27.72
C SER A 170 0.52 -13.98 27.38
N GLN A 171 1.58 -14.70 27.01
CA GLN A 171 2.85 -14.15 26.54
C GLN A 171 2.80 -13.85 25.02
N LEU A 172 1.97 -12.88 24.66
CA LEU A 172 1.60 -12.59 23.27
C LEU A 172 2.79 -12.20 22.37
N SER A 173 3.78 -11.51 22.92
CA SER A 173 4.98 -11.08 22.19
C SER A 173 5.93 -12.23 21.87
N GLU A 174 6.10 -13.17 22.81
CA GLU A 174 6.94 -14.35 22.61
C GLU A 174 6.30 -15.30 21.60
N ALA A 175 4.98 -15.53 21.73
CA ALA A 175 4.21 -16.28 20.75
C ALA A 175 4.43 -15.71 19.34
N ALA A 176 4.26 -14.39 19.16
CA ALA A 176 4.44 -13.69 17.88
C ALA A 176 5.82 -13.93 17.24
N GLN A 177 6.89 -13.84 18.04
CA GLN A 177 8.26 -14.08 17.54
C GLN A 177 8.46 -15.52 17.07
N ARG A 178 7.95 -16.51 17.83
CA ARG A 178 8.05 -17.93 17.46
C ARG A 178 7.25 -18.24 16.21
N ILE A 179 6.06 -17.65 16.06
CA ILE A 179 5.21 -17.78 14.87
C ILE A 179 5.97 -17.32 13.62
N GLN A 180 6.66 -16.18 13.70
CA GLN A 180 7.42 -15.66 12.57
C GLN A 180 8.53 -16.63 12.16
N ARG A 181 9.25 -17.23 13.13
CA ARG A 181 10.28 -18.24 12.85
C ARG A 181 9.71 -19.49 12.18
N VAL A 182 8.67 -20.08 12.76
CA VAL A 182 8.03 -21.30 12.22
C VAL A 182 7.49 -21.05 10.80
N THR A 183 6.84 -19.92 10.57
CA THR A 183 6.29 -19.57 9.26
C THR A 183 7.38 -19.43 8.19
N MET A 184 8.55 -18.89 8.53
CA MET A 184 9.68 -18.79 7.60
C MET A 184 10.29 -20.16 7.27
N ASP A 185 10.26 -21.11 8.21
CA ASP A 185 10.95 -22.39 8.09
C ASP A 185 10.08 -23.52 7.49
N THR A 186 8.79 -23.63 7.86
CA THR A 186 7.95 -24.80 7.49
C THR A 186 6.82 -24.49 6.52
N GLY A 187 6.41 -23.23 6.37
CA GLY A 187 5.29 -22.82 5.51
C GLY A 187 3.90 -23.35 5.92
N ASP A 188 3.81 -24.16 6.98
CA ASP A 188 2.57 -24.73 7.50
C ASP A 188 2.66 -24.88 9.04
N ILE A 189 1.60 -24.48 9.75
CA ILE A 189 1.51 -24.48 11.21
C ILE A 189 0.48 -25.54 11.64
N GLN A 190 0.97 -26.69 12.13
CA GLN A 190 0.12 -27.77 12.65
C GLN A 190 -0.43 -27.47 14.06
N LEU A 191 -1.26 -26.44 14.19
CA LEU A 191 -2.03 -26.13 15.40
C LEU A 191 -3.49 -26.61 15.27
N SER A 192 -4.11 -26.98 16.39
CA SER A 192 -5.57 -27.22 16.44
C SER A 192 -6.34 -25.92 16.14
N ASP A 193 -7.57 -26.03 15.62
CA ASP A 193 -8.43 -24.88 15.29
C ASP A 193 -8.58 -23.87 16.44
N LYS A 194 -8.66 -24.34 17.69
CA LYS A 194 -8.71 -23.47 18.89
C LYS A 194 -7.49 -22.55 18.97
N TRP A 195 -6.30 -23.11 18.78
CA TRP A 195 -5.04 -22.37 18.87
C TRP A 195 -4.79 -21.52 17.63
N LYS A 196 -5.27 -21.94 16.45
CA LYS A 196 -5.29 -21.09 15.25
C LYS A 196 -6.12 -19.83 15.46
N LEU A 197 -7.27 -19.92 16.15
CA LEU A 197 -8.09 -18.75 16.46
C LEU A 197 -7.40 -17.78 17.44
N GLU A 198 -6.78 -18.29 18.52
CA GLU A 198 -6.04 -17.44 19.46
C GLU A 198 -4.81 -16.79 18.78
N LEU A 199 -4.09 -17.56 17.96
CA LEU A 199 -3.01 -17.06 17.11
C LEU A 199 -3.47 -15.89 16.23
N VAL A 200 -4.60 -16.03 15.55
CA VAL A 200 -5.17 -14.98 14.70
C VAL A 200 -5.49 -13.71 15.51
N LYS A 201 -5.98 -13.83 16.76
CA LYS A 201 -6.23 -12.68 17.63
C LYS A 201 -4.95 -11.92 17.94
N VAL A 202 -3.86 -12.62 18.26
CA VAL A 202 -2.54 -12.01 18.51
C VAL A 202 -2.03 -11.29 17.28
N LEU A 203 -2.12 -11.91 16.11
CA LEU A 203 -1.69 -11.29 14.85
C LEU A 203 -2.48 -10.01 14.52
N LEU A 204 -3.76 -9.96 14.86
CA LEU A 204 -4.58 -8.76 14.72
C LEU A 204 -4.21 -7.67 15.72
N GLU A 205 -3.75 -8.02 16.92
CA GLU A 205 -3.25 -7.05 17.92
C GLU A 205 -1.88 -6.49 17.53
N GLN A 206 -1.03 -7.29 16.89
CA GLN A 206 0.26 -6.88 16.33
C GLN A 206 0.15 -6.10 15.01
N GLY A 207 -1.05 -5.98 14.44
CA GLY A 207 -1.28 -5.23 13.21
C GLY A 207 -0.82 -5.95 11.94
N THR A 208 -0.85 -7.29 11.91
CA THR A 208 -0.52 -8.12 10.73
C THR A 208 -1.75 -8.89 10.20
N PRO A 209 -2.77 -8.19 9.68
CA PRO A 209 -4.04 -8.81 9.28
C PRO A 209 -3.91 -9.72 8.04
N ASN A 210 -2.89 -9.53 7.21
CA ASN A 210 -2.60 -10.35 6.04
C ASN A 210 -2.20 -11.79 6.40
N ILE A 211 -1.37 -11.96 7.43
CA ILE A 211 -0.98 -13.28 7.94
C ILE A 211 -2.18 -13.94 8.64
N ALA A 212 -2.94 -13.15 9.42
CA ALA A 212 -4.17 -13.60 10.05
C ALA A 212 -5.19 -14.14 9.03
N GLU A 213 -5.32 -13.51 7.86
CA GLU A 213 -6.20 -13.96 6.77
C GLU A 213 -5.79 -15.33 6.20
N GLN A 214 -4.49 -15.62 6.11
CA GLN A 214 -4.02 -16.92 5.61
C GLN A 214 -4.38 -18.05 6.57
N ILE A 215 -4.19 -17.82 7.88
CA ILE A 215 -4.43 -18.84 8.91
C ILE A 215 -5.92 -19.11 9.11
N ILE A 216 -6.77 -18.08 9.03
CA ILE A 216 -8.21 -18.24 9.29
C ILE A 216 -8.91 -19.07 8.20
N ARG A 217 -8.39 -19.10 6.97
CA ARG A 217 -8.98 -19.86 5.84
C ARG A 217 -9.02 -21.37 6.08
N ASP A 218 -8.13 -21.87 6.92
CA ASP A 218 -8.04 -23.30 7.24
C ASP A 218 -8.97 -23.72 8.39
N ILE A 219 -9.72 -22.79 8.97
CA ILE A 219 -10.60 -23.04 10.12
C ILE A 219 -12.05 -23.22 9.62
N PRO A 220 -12.77 -24.29 9.99
CA PRO A 220 -14.15 -24.51 9.56
C PRO A 220 -15.12 -23.41 10.03
N GLU A 221 -15.99 -22.93 9.12
CA GLU A 221 -16.93 -21.82 9.34
C GLU A 221 -18.11 -22.14 10.28
N ASN A 222 -17.85 -22.48 11.55
CA ASN A 222 -18.90 -23.05 12.41
C ASN A 222 -19.19 -22.28 13.71
N THR A 223 -18.52 -21.15 13.98
CA THR A 223 -18.72 -20.41 15.25
C THR A 223 -18.95 -18.90 15.06
N PRO A 224 -19.76 -18.25 15.91
CA PRO A 224 -19.89 -16.78 15.91
C PRO A 224 -18.56 -16.05 16.16
N GLU A 225 -17.63 -16.69 16.88
CA GLU A 225 -16.29 -16.15 17.14
C GLU A 225 -15.46 -16.10 15.85
N TYR A 226 -15.48 -17.16 15.04
CA TYR A 226 -14.88 -17.16 13.70
C TYR A 226 -15.41 -16.01 12.85
N THR A 227 -16.73 -15.82 12.81
CA THR A 227 -17.34 -14.71 12.05
C THR A 227 -16.84 -13.35 12.52
N LYS A 228 -16.77 -13.10 13.84
CA LYS A 228 -16.28 -11.83 14.40
C LYS A 228 -14.83 -11.55 14.01
N ILE A 229 -13.99 -12.57 14.07
CA ILE A 229 -12.58 -12.46 13.71
C ILE A 229 -12.43 -12.24 12.20
N LEU A 230 -13.16 -12.97 11.37
CA LEU A 230 -13.16 -12.78 9.92
C LEU A 230 -13.61 -11.37 9.53
N ILE A 231 -14.66 -10.85 10.17
CA ILE A 231 -15.11 -9.46 10.00
C ILE A 231 -13.98 -8.48 10.34
N LYS A 232 -13.29 -8.69 11.47
CA LYS A 232 -12.18 -7.85 11.89
C LYS A 232 -11.02 -7.90 10.88
N ILE A 233 -10.62 -9.08 10.41
CA ILE A 233 -9.58 -9.25 9.38
C ILE A 233 -9.94 -8.47 8.11
N LYS A 234 -11.12 -8.73 7.55
CA LYS A 234 -11.57 -8.05 6.32
C LYS A 234 -11.60 -6.53 6.49
N ARG A 235 -12.09 -6.05 7.64
CA ARG A 235 -12.10 -4.63 7.98
C ARG A 235 -10.68 -4.06 8.04
N ASP A 236 -9.73 -4.75 8.66
CA ASP A 236 -8.35 -4.28 8.82
C ASP A 236 -7.59 -4.31 7.48
N LEU A 237 -7.97 -5.21 6.56
CA LEU A 237 -7.50 -5.26 5.17
C LEU A 237 -8.17 -4.23 4.24
N GLY A 238 -9.20 -3.52 4.71
CA GLY A 238 -9.91 -2.49 3.93
C GLY A 238 -11.00 -3.04 3.01
N ASP A 239 -11.49 -4.26 3.25
CA ASP A 239 -12.65 -4.86 2.56
C ASP A 239 -13.92 -4.73 3.42
N ASN A 240 -14.31 -3.48 3.67
CA ASN A 240 -15.41 -3.16 4.58
C ASN A 240 -16.79 -3.63 4.05
N GLU A 241 -17.01 -3.59 2.73
CA GLU A 241 -18.28 -4.01 2.11
C GLU A 241 -18.51 -5.51 2.28
N SER A 242 -17.51 -6.34 1.93
CA SER A 242 -17.58 -7.78 2.15
C SER A 242 -17.71 -8.12 3.63
N ALA A 243 -17.02 -7.39 4.50
CA ALA A 243 -17.14 -7.55 5.95
C ALA A 243 -18.56 -7.26 6.44
N LEU A 244 -19.21 -6.21 5.92
CA LEU A 244 -20.58 -5.86 6.30
C LEU A 244 -21.58 -6.90 5.81
N GLN A 245 -21.46 -7.37 4.57
CA GLN A 245 -22.28 -8.47 4.04
C GLN A 245 -22.12 -9.75 4.87
N THR A 246 -20.89 -10.08 5.26
CA THR A 246 -20.59 -11.22 6.14
C THR A 246 -21.30 -11.05 7.50
N ALA A 247 -21.27 -9.84 8.07
CA ALA A 247 -21.94 -9.54 9.33
C ALA A 247 -23.47 -9.62 9.22
N GLN A 248 -24.06 -9.08 8.15
CA GLN A 248 -25.50 -9.12 7.90
C GLN A 248 -26.00 -10.57 7.73
N SER A 249 -25.34 -11.38 6.89
CA SER A 249 -25.69 -12.79 6.70
C SER A 249 -25.58 -13.61 7.99
N ALA A 250 -24.61 -13.31 8.86
CA ALA A 250 -24.50 -13.95 10.16
C ALA A 250 -25.67 -13.58 11.09
N LEU A 251 -26.09 -12.31 11.08
CA LEU A 251 -27.21 -11.82 11.89
C LEU A 251 -28.57 -12.37 11.43
N GLU A 252 -28.73 -12.71 10.15
CA GLU A 252 -29.92 -13.41 9.64
C GLU A 252 -30.04 -14.82 10.22
N LYS A 253 -28.91 -15.52 10.38
CA LYS A 253 -28.87 -16.88 10.94
C LYS A 253 -29.09 -16.88 12.46
N LYS A 254 -28.42 -15.96 13.17
CA LYS A 254 -28.48 -15.87 14.64
C LYS A 254 -28.19 -14.45 15.12
N SER A 255 -29.09 -13.92 15.95
CA SER A 255 -28.86 -12.65 16.64
C SER A 255 -27.68 -12.75 17.61
N ASP A 256 -26.67 -11.88 17.45
CA ASP A 256 -25.51 -11.78 18.33
C ASP A 256 -25.09 -10.30 18.47
N HIS A 257 -25.03 -9.80 19.71
CA HIS A 257 -24.67 -8.40 19.96
C HIS A 257 -23.26 -8.03 19.50
N GLY A 258 -22.29 -8.94 19.63
CA GLY A 258 -20.91 -8.67 19.19
C GLY A 258 -20.85 -8.48 17.68
N VAL A 259 -21.59 -9.29 16.93
CA VAL A 259 -21.73 -9.12 15.47
C VAL A 259 -22.47 -7.82 15.14
N MET A 260 -23.52 -7.44 15.89
CA MET A 260 -24.18 -6.14 15.70
C MET A 260 -23.24 -4.96 15.95
N PHE A 261 -22.39 -5.00 16.98
CA PHE A 261 -21.38 -3.97 17.23
C PHE A 261 -20.36 -3.89 16.10
N ALA A 262 -19.94 -5.04 15.55
CA ALA A 262 -19.04 -5.09 14.41
C ALA A 262 -19.69 -4.50 13.14
N ALA A 263 -20.93 -4.88 12.85
CA ALA A 263 -21.71 -4.36 11.73
C ALA A 263 -21.95 -2.84 11.87
N MET A 264 -22.29 -2.36 13.06
CA MET A 264 -22.46 -0.93 13.34
C MET A 264 -21.17 -0.13 13.10
N ARG A 265 -20.00 -0.68 13.47
CA ARG A 265 -18.70 -0.04 13.19
C ARG A 265 -18.35 -0.05 11.70
N LEU A 266 -18.69 -1.13 10.99
CA LEU A 266 -18.49 -1.21 9.54
C LEU A 266 -19.38 -0.24 8.78
N ALA A 267 -20.66 -0.16 9.14
CA ALA A 267 -21.59 0.83 8.60
C ALA A 267 -21.08 2.26 8.84
N TRP A 268 -20.50 2.53 10.01
CA TRP A 268 -19.84 3.81 10.29
C TRP A 268 -18.65 4.07 9.37
N ASP A 269 -17.77 3.08 9.19
CA ASP A 269 -16.59 3.18 8.33
C ASP A 269 -16.93 3.29 6.83
N LEU A 270 -18.11 2.85 6.42
CA LEU A 270 -18.65 2.98 5.05
C LEU A 270 -19.45 4.28 4.83
N GLY A 271 -19.71 5.05 5.89
CA GLY A 271 -20.54 6.25 5.80
C GLY A 271 -22.06 5.98 5.81
N SER A 272 -22.51 4.74 5.99
CA SER A 272 -23.91 4.32 6.02
C SER A 272 -24.59 4.66 7.35
N MET A 273 -24.83 5.96 7.60
CA MET A 273 -25.30 6.45 8.91
C MET A 273 -26.68 5.90 9.33
N GLU A 274 -27.60 5.65 8.41
CA GLU A 274 -28.92 5.06 8.75
C GLU A 274 -28.80 3.61 9.24
N GLU A 275 -27.88 2.83 8.67
CA GLU A 275 -27.59 1.48 9.17
C GLU A 275 -26.98 1.53 10.57
N VAL A 276 -26.10 2.51 10.84
CA VAL A 276 -25.54 2.72 12.19
C VAL A 276 -26.66 2.96 13.20
N VAL A 277 -27.63 3.81 12.88
CA VAL A 277 -28.79 4.08 13.75
C VAL A 277 -29.61 2.81 13.95
N SER A 278 -29.94 2.09 12.88
CA SER A 278 -30.70 0.84 12.95
C SER A 278 -30.05 -0.21 13.87
N PHE A 279 -28.74 -0.45 13.73
CA PHE A 279 -28.03 -1.37 14.61
C PHE A 279 -27.98 -0.86 16.06
N ALA A 280 -27.74 0.44 16.26
CA ALA A 280 -27.68 1.01 17.60
C ALA A 280 -29.03 0.91 18.33
N GLU A 281 -30.15 1.19 17.65
CA GLU A 281 -31.49 1.07 18.22
C GLU A 281 -31.83 -0.36 18.63
N ARG A 282 -31.51 -1.35 17.77
CA ARG A 282 -31.67 -2.77 18.11
C ARG A 282 -30.89 -3.16 19.37
N ILE A 283 -29.67 -2.65 19.53
CA ILE A 283 -28.86 -2.90 20.72
C ILE A 283 -29.46 -2.21 21.96
N ILE A 284 -29.95 -0.97 21.83
CA ILE A 284 -30.53 -0.19 22.94
C ILE A 284 -31.85 -0.84 23.42
N VAL A 285 -32.68 -1.34 22.52
CA VAL A 285 -33.94 -2.04 22.87
C VAL A 285 -33.67 -3.23 23.78
N ASP A 286 -32.60 -4.00 23.51
CA ASP A 286 -32.22 -5.15 24.33
C ASP A 286 -31.41 -4.74 25.57
N LYS A 287 -30.55 -3.71 25.45
CA LYS A 287 -29.67 -3.21 26.52
C LYS A 287 -29.74 -1.68 26.66
N PRO A 288 -30.76 -1.15 27.37
CA PRO A 288 -31.02 0.29 27.45
C PRO A 288 -29.91 1.14 28.09
N THR A 289 -29.02 0.52 28.88
CA THR A 289 -27.92 1.23 29.56
C THR A 289 -26.62 1.26 28.75
N GLN A 290 -26.62 0.73 27.52
CA GLN A 290 -25.41 0.53 26.74
C GLN A 290 -24.92 1.84 26.07
N ARG A 291 -24.10 2.59 26.81
CA ARG A 291 -23.57 3.91 26.42
C ARG A 291 -22.95 3.97 25.01
N VAL A 292 -22.27 2.91 24.58
CA VAL A 292 -21.64 2.86 23.25
C VAL A 292 -22.69 2.96 22.15
N ALA A 293 -23.82 2.24 22.27
CA ALA A 293 -24.88 2.27 21.28
C ALA A 293 -25.56 3.65 21.24
N HIS A 294 -25.86 4.24 22.40
CA HIS A 294 -26.37 5.61 22.49
C HIS A 294 -25.42 6.63 21.82
N ARG A 295 -24.11 6.52 22.06
CA ARG A 295 -23.10 7.40 21.44
C ARG A 295 -23.09 7.27 19.91
N PHE A 296 -23.11 6.06 19.37
CA PHE A 296 -23.14 5.84 17.92
C PHE A 296 -24.46 6.34 17.30
N ARG A 297 -25.62 6.05 17.93
CA ARG A 297 -26.93 6.55 17.51
C ARG A 297 -26.94 8.08 17.40
N LEU A 298 -26.56 8.78 18.47
CA LEU A 298 -26.56 10.24 18.50
C LEU A 298 -25.59 10.84 17.46
N ARG A 299 -24.38 10.30 17.33
CA ARG A 299 -23.40 10.78 16.35
C ARG A 299 -23.86 10.55 14.91
N ALA A 300 -24.46 9.40 14.62
CA ALA A 300 -24.98 9.10 13.29
C ALA A 300 -26.16 10.01 12.93
N LEU A 301 -27.09 10.25 13.86
CA LEU A 301 -28.19 11.20 13.66
C LEU A 301 -27.68 12.64 13.42
N VAL A 302 -26.65 13.09 14.13
CA VAL A 302 -25.99 14.38 13.87
C VAL A 302 -25.40 14.45 12.45
N LYS A 303 -24.85 13.34 11.94
CA LYS A 303 -24.35 13.26 10.54
C LYS A 303 -25.47 13.30 9.51
N ILE A 304 -26.59 12.63 9.80
CA ILE A 304 -27.79 12.64 8.96
C ILE A 304 -28.41 14.06 8.93
N GLY A 305 -28.43 14.75 10.08
CA GLY A 305 -28.98 16.10 10.21
C GLY A 305 -30.48 16.15 10.48
N ASP A 306 -31.11 15.05 10.89
CA ASP A 306 -32.52 15.04 11.30
C ASP A 306 -32.65 15.50 12.75
N VAL A 307 -32.89 16.81 12.94
CA VAL A 307 -32.92 17.43 14.28
C VAL A 307 -34.02 16.83 15.16
N SER A 308 -35.20 16.53 14.60
CA SER A 308 -36.32 15.94 15.35
C SER A 308 -35.95 14.56 15.92
N ARG A 309 -35.34 13.70 15.10
CA ARG A 309 -34.84 12.39 15.58
C ARG A 309 -33.74 12.53 16.63
N ILE A 310 -32.88 13.55 16.51
CA ILE A 310 -31.83 13.79 17.51
C ILE A 310 -32.43 14.16 18.86
N GLU A 311 -33.39 15.09 18.89
CA GLU A 311 -34.04 15.54 20.12
C GLU A 311 -34.71 14.38 20.86
N SER A 312 -35.51 13.58 20.14
CA SER A 312 -36.13 12.37 20.68
C SER A 312 -35.09 11.36 21.18
N ALA A 313 -34.03 11.11 20.41
CA ALA A 313 -32.97 10.20 20.82
C ALA A 313 -32.17 10.70 22.04
N VAL A 314 -32.04 12.01 22.23
CA VAL A 314 -31.39 12.60 23.42
C VAL A 314 -32.28 12.43 24.64
N GLU A 315 -33.57 12.74 24.55
CA GLU A 315 -34.52 12.56 25.65
C GLU A 315 -34.53 11.10 26.12
N ASP A 316 -34.65 10.17 25.18
CA ASP A 316 -34.54 8.73 25.45
C ASP A 316 -33.22 8.37 26.16
N SER A 317 -32.10 8.95 25.71
CA SER A 317 -30.78 8.66 26.28
C SER A 317 -30.65 9.20 27.70
N LEU A 318 -31.14 10.40 27.99
CA LEU A 318 -31.06 11.02 29.31
C LEU A 318 -32.03 10.37 30.31
N ASN A 319 -33.17 9.86 29.84
CA ASN A 319 -34.10 9.08 30.66
C ASN A 319 -33.45 7.77 31.15
N GLN A 320 -32.67 7.11 30.30
CA GLN A 320 -31.96 5.87 30.65
C GLN A 320 -30.62 6.13 31.36
N LEU A 321 -29.95 7.24 31.02
CA LEU A 321 -28.60 7.60 31.46
C LEU A 321 -28.54 9.10 31.83
N PRO A 322 -28.99 9.49 33.04
CA PRO A 322 -29.10 10.90 33.43
C PRO A 322 -27.77 11.67 33.47
N ASP A 323 -26.64 10.98 33.60
CA ASP A 323 -25.28 11.53 33.65
C ASP A 323 -24.57 11.47 32.28
N PHE A 324 -25.29 11.22 31.19
CA PHE A 324 -24.70 11.04 29.87
C PHE A 324 -24.34 12.37 29.19
N ILE A 325 -23.14 12.86 29.50
CA ILE A 325 -22.57 14.14 29.03
C ILE A 325 -22.66 14.29 27.50
N GLU A 326 -22.45 13.23 26.71
CA GLU A 326 -22.51 13.31 25.25
C GLU A 326 -23.87 13.74 24.71
N ALA A 327 -24.97 13.37 25.37
CA ALA A 327 -26.30 13.81 24.97
C ALA A 327 -26.47 15.32 25.18
N HIS A 328 -26.02 15.85 26.32
CA HIS A 328 -26.00 17.30 26.57
C HIS A 328 -25.11 18.05 25.57
N ARG A 329 -23.96 17.49 25.19
CA ARG A 329 -23.07 18.12 24.19
C ARG A 329 -23.73 18.24 22.82
N VAL A 330 -24.50 17.24 22.39
CA VAL A 330 -25.25 17.31 21.13
C VAL A 330 -26.32 18.40 21.18
N MET A 331 -27.03 18.53 22.31
CA MET A 331 -28.02 19.61 22.47
C MET A 331 -27.39 20.99 22.51
N ILE A 332 -26.22 21.14 23.16
CA ILE A 332 -25.46 22.40 23.11
C ILE A 332 -25.19 22.77 21.66
N ASP A 333 -24.69 21.85 20.83
CA ASP A 333 -24.38 22.15 19.43
C ASP A 333 -25.63 22.54 18.62
N ILE A 334 -26.76 21.84 18.81
CA ILE A 334 -28.03 22.16 18.14
C ILE A 334 -28.53 23.55 18.54
N TYR A 335 -28.65 23.82 19.84
CA TYR A 335 -29.16 25.11 20.30
C TYR A 335 -28.21 26.25 20.00
N PHE A 336 -26.90 26.01 19.97
CA PHE A 336 -25.91 27.04 19.67
C PHE A 336 -25.86 27.38 18.18
N HIS A 337 -25.95 26.38 17.30
CA HIS A 337 -25.72 26.57 15.86
C HIS A 337 -26.98 26.63 15.00
N GLU A 338 -28.08 25.98 15.39
CA GLU A 338 -29.31 25.90 14.57
C GLU A 338 -30.42 26.81 15.11
N TYR A 339 -30.61 26.84 16.43
CA TYR A 339 -31.72 27.59 17.06
C TYR A 339 -31.32 28.92 17.66
N GLU A 340 -30.02 29.13 17.94
CA GLU A 340 -29.51 30.29 18.68
C GLU A 340 -30.24 30.52 20.03
N ASP A 341 -30.66 29.43 20.70
CA ASP A 341 -31.34 29.47 22.01
C ASP A 341 -30.31 29.40 23.15
N TRP A 342 -29.78 30.56 23.52
CA TRP A 342 -28.73 30.71 24.53
C TRP A 342 -29.15 30.23 25.93
N LYS A 343 -30.44 30.29 26.27
CA LYS A 343 -30.93 29.83 27.58
C LYS A 343 -30.87 28.30 27.68
N ARG A 344 -31.23 27.60 26.60
CA ARG A 344 -31.09 26.13 26.55
C ARG A 344 -29.63 25.70 26.46
N VAL A 345 -28.77 26.45 25.79
CA VAL A 345 -27.31 26.24 25.84
C VAL A 345 -26.82 26.32 27.29
N ASN A 346 -27.19 27.36 28.03
CA ASN A 346 -26.81 27.52 29.44
C ASN A 346 -27.26 26.32 30.29
N HIS A 347 -28.53 25.92 30.15
CA HIS A 347 -29.09 24.78 30.88
C HIS A 347 -28.26 23.50 30.69
N HIS A 348 -27.91 23.17 29.45
CA HIS A 348 -27.11 21.97 29.17
C HIS A 348 -25.65 22.12 29.60
N CYS A 349 -25.06 23.32 29.48
CA CYS A 349 -23.71 23.57 30.01
C CYS A 349 -23.68 23.39 31.52
N GLU A 350 -24.65 23.94 32.25
CA GLU A 350 -24.76 23.78 33.71
C GLU A 350 -24.98 22.32 34.12
N ALA A 351 -25.77 21.55 33.34
CA ALA A 351 -25.95 20.12 33.58
C ALA A 351 -24.62 19.36 33.50
N ILE A 352 -23.79 19.67 32.49
CA ILE A 352 -22.43 19.10 32.38
C ILE A 352 -21.56 19.58 33.54
N LEU A 353 -21.56 20.87 33.86
CA LEU A 353 -20.71 21.45 34.92
C LEU A 353 -21.08 20.98 36.34
N LYS A 354 -22.30 20.47 36.55
CA LYS A 354 -22.68 19.78 37.80
C LYS A 354 -21.98 18.43 37.95
N VAL A 355 -21.74 17.72 36.83
CA VAL A 355 -21.05 16.43 36.80
C VAL A 355 -19.53 16.63 36.78
N ASP A 356 -19.05 17.52 35.91
CA ASP A 356 -17.64 17.91 35.79
C ASP A 356 -17.50 19.45 35.80
N PRO A 357 -17.22 20.05 36.97
CA PRO A 357 -17.05 21.51 37.10
C PRO A 357 -15.91 22.11 36.27
N LYS A 358 -15.00 21.27 35.75
CA LYS A 358 -13.85 21.68 34.96
C LYS A 358 -14.04 21.37 33.46
N ASP A 359 -15.21 20.92 33.00
CA ASP A 359 -15.42 20.64 31.57
C ASP A 359 -15.17 21.90 30.74
N ARG A 360 -14.03 21.90 30.02
CA ARG A 360 -13.57 23.04 29.22
C ARG A 360 -14.59 23.46 28.17
N ARG A 361 -15.23 22.49 27.51
CA ARG A 361 -16.15 22.75 26.39
C ARG A 361 -17.42 23.42 26.90
N ALA A 362 -17.98 22.95 28.01
CA ALA A 362 -19.14 23.56 28.65
C ALA A 362 -18.81 24.99 29.15
N LEU A 363 -17.62 25.22 29.72
CA LEU A 363 -17.19 26.57 30.11
C LEU A 363 -17.10 27.52 28.91
N CYS A 364 -16.46 27.10 27.81
CA CYS A 364 -16.36 27.93 26.60
C CYS A 364 -17.75 28.28 26.02
N HIS A 365 -18.63 27.27 25.87
CA HIS A 365 -19.97 27.49 25.33
C HIS A 365 -20.81 28.39 26.23
N LEU A 366 -20.71 28.22 27.56
CA LEU A 366 -21.38 29.07 28.53
C LEU A 366 -20.89 30.53 28.49
N ILE A 367 -19.59 30.76 28.28
CA ILE A 367 -19.06 32.11 28.05
C ILE A 367 -19.70 32.73 26.81
N HIS A 368 -19.72 31.99 25.69
CA HIS A 368 -20.28 32.51 24.44
C HIS A 368 -21.77 32.78 24.51
N SER A 369 -22.57 31.90 25.12
CA SER A 369 -24.01 32.11 25.28
C SER A 369 -24.33 33.28 26.20
N LEU A 370 -23.60 33.44 27.33
CA LEU A 370 -23.75 34.61 28.20
C LEU A 370 -23.33 35.91 27.51
N LEU A 371 -22.28 35.86 26.68
CA LEU A 371 -21.86 37.00 25.87
C LEU A 371 -22.94 37.43 24.87
N ARG A 372 -23.63 36.48 24.23
CA ARG A 372 -24.78 36.76 23.34
C ARG A 372 -26.01 37.28 24.08
N MET A 373 -26.10 37.01 25.37
CA MET A 373 -27.14 37.54 26.27
C MET A 373 -26.74 38.86 26.93
N GLU A 374 -25.57 39.41 26.62
CA GLU A 374 -25.02 40.65 27.19
C GLU A 374 -24.79 40.60 28.72
N GLU A 375 -24.62 39.39 29.28
CA GLU A 375 -24.39 39.16 30.72
C GLU A 375 -22.89 39.31 31.09
N TYR A 376 -22.31 40.47 30.77
CA TYR A 376 -20.85 40.69 30.80
C TYR A 376 -20.20 40.44 32.17
N ARG A 377 -20.90 40.74 33.26
CA ARG A 377 -20.38 40.53 34.62
C ARG A 377 -20.18 39.06 34.94
N GLU A 378 -21.07 38.19 34.47
CA GLU A 378 -20.93 36.75 34.65
C GLU A 378 -19.90 36.16 33.70
N VAL A 379 -19.77 36.72 32.49
CA VAL A 379 -18.70 36.39 31.54
C VAL A 379 -17.32 36.63 32.16
N GLU A 380 -17.05 37.79 32.79
CA GLU A 380 -15.76 38.07 33.43
C GLU A 380 -15.43 37.06 34.53
N LYS A 381 -16.38 36.77 35.43
CA LYS A 381 -16.20 35.75 36.48
C LYS A 381 -15.90 34.38 35.89
N LEU A 382 -16.56 34.03 34.79
CA LEU A 382 -16.38 32.75 34.13
C LEU A 382 -15.05 32.65 33.39
N ILE A 383 -14.54 33.76 32.83
CA ILE A 383 -13.18 33.86 32.27
C ILE A 383 -12.13 33.65 33.37
N GLU A 384 -12.28 34.30 34.52
CA GLU A 384 -11.37 34.10 35.67
C GLU A 384 -11.40 32.65 36.16
N LYS A 385 -12.60 32.10 36.34
CA LYS A 385 -12.82 30.71 36.78
C LYS A 385 -12.23 29.71 35.79
N SER A 386 -12.47 29.88 34.49
CA SER A 386 -11.97 29.00 33.45
C SER A 386 -10.45 29.10 33.30
N THR A 387 -9.87 30.30 33.37
CA THR A 387 -8.40 30.50 33.37
C THR A 387 -7.77 29.83 34.59
N LYS A 388 -8.40 29.87 35.77
CA LYS A 388 -7.91 29.19 36.97
C LYS A 388 -7.95 27.67 36.84
N PHE A 389 -8.99 27.12 36.23
CA PHE A 389 -9.10 25.68 36.00
C PHE A 389 -8.15 25.18 34.91
N HIS A 390 -7.90 26.00 33.90
CA HIS A 390 -7.14 25.65 32.70
C HIS A 390 -6.13 26.78 32.38
N PRO A 391 -5.07 26.95 33.18
CA PRO A 391 -4.13 28.05 33.01
C PRO A 391 -3.40 27.99 31.66
N ASP A 392 -3.13 26.79 31.16
CA ASP A 392 -2.32 26.57 29.96
C ASP A 392 -3.14 26.04 28.78
N ASN A 393 -4.35 26.57 28.58
CA ASN A 393 -5.25 26.09 27.55
C ASN A 393 -5.58 27.16 26.50
N ASP A 394 -5.21 26.88 25.25
CA ASP A 394 -5.35 27.80 24.13
C ASP A 394 -6.82 28.12 23.78
N GLU A 395 -7.73 27.15 23.94
CA GLU A 395 -9.16 27.36 23.68
C GLU A 395 -9.77 28.34 24.70
N ILE A 396 -9.36 28.28 25.97
CA ILE A 396 -9.79 29.25 26.98
C ILE A 396 -9.25 30.64 26.66
N ASP A 397 -8.01 30.75 26.21
CA ASP A 397 -7.41 32.04 25.82
C ASP A 397 -8.13 32.63 24.60
N LEU A 398 -8.43 31.84 23.57
CA LEU A 398 -9.20 32.32 22.42
C LEU A 398 -10.64 32.69 22.78
N THR A 399 -11.30 31.93 23.67
CA THR A 399 -12.67 32.26 24.12
C THR A 399 -12.66 33.58 24.90
N SER A 400 -11.66 33.75 25.77
CA SER A 400 -11.47 34.99 26.53
C SER A 400 -11.14 36.16 25.61
N ALA A 401 -10.29 35.96 24.59
CA ALA A 401 -9.99 36.96 23.58
C ALA A 401 -11.25 37.43 22.85
N HIS A 402 -12.08 36.49 22.36
CA HIS A 402 -13.33 36.83 21.69
C HIS A 402 -14.28 37.59 22.64
N ALA A 403 -14.41 37.15 23.89
CA ALA A 403 -15.26 37.83 24.86
C ALA A 403 -14.82 39.28 25.12
N HIS A 404 -13.52 39.51 25.33
CA HIS A 404 -12.97 40.86 25.48
C HIS A 404 -13.16 41.73 24.23
N TRP A 405 -13.05 41.15 23.02
CA TRP A 405 -13.37 41.86 21.78
C TRP A 405 -14.81 42.37 21.76
N LYS A 406 -15.78 41.51 22.07
CA LYS A 406 -17.21 41.87 22.10
C LYS A 406 -17.59 42.81 23.24
N MET A 407 -16.84 42.79 24.34
CA MET A 407 -16.96 43.73 25.45
C MET A 407 -16.21 45.05 25.22
N GLU A 408 -15.64 45.25 24.03
CA GLU A 408 -14.85 46.43 23.64
C GLU A 408 -13.56 46.64 24.48
N ASP A 409 -13.08 45.62 25.19
CA ASP A 409 -11.78 45.62 25.89
C ASP A 409 -10.66 45.20 24.92
N LYS A 410 -10.27 46.14 24.06
CA LYS A 410 -9.29 45.96 22.98
C LYS A 410 -7.92 45.50 23.48
N THR A 411 -7.52 45.94 24.68
CA THR A 411 -6.20 45.62 25.25
C THR A 411 -6.16 44.15 25.66
N LYS A 412 -7.13 43.71 26.46
CA LYS A 412 -7.17 42.30 26.91
C LYS A 412 -7.43 41.32 25.78
N HIS A 413 -8.12 41.75 24.72
CA HIS A 413 -8.33 40.94 23.53
C HIS A 413 -7.01 40.43 22.93
N ILE A 414 -6.09 41.35 22.57
CA ILE A 414 -4.79 41.00 21.98
C ILE A 414 -3.89 40.32 23.01
N GLU A 415 -3.90 40.76 24.28
CA GLU A 415 -3.11 40.13 25.34
C GLU A 415 -3.40 38.63 25.48
N ARG A 416 -4.66 38.22 25.37
CA ARG A 416 -5.05 36.80 25.45
C ARG A 416 -4.55 35.99 24.26
N ILE A 417 -4.57 36.55 23.06
CA ILE A 417 -4.00 35.88 21.87
C ILE A 417 -2.48 35.76 22.01
N ASN A 418 -1.81 36.83 22.43
CA ASN A 418 -0.37 36.82 22.66
C ASN A 418 0.05 35.89 23.80
N ARG A 419 -0.78 35.73 24.84
CA ARG A 419 -0.58 34.72 25.89
C ARG A 419 -0.56 33.31 25.33
N MET A 420 -1.49 32.99 24.42
CA MET A 420 -1.51 31.73 23.69
C MET A 420 -0.26 31.56 22.81
N LEU A 421 0.09 32.57 22.01
CA LEU A 421 1.28 32.50 21.15
C LEU A 421 2.58 32.33 21.95
N THR A 422 2.75 33.08 23.04
CA THR A 422 3.91 33.01 23.93
C THR A 422 4.07 31.63 24.55
N ARG A 423 2.96 30.95 24.91
CA ARG A 423 2.99 29.56 25.40
C ARG A 423 3.62 28.60 24.40
N HIS A 424 3.42 28.87 23.12
CA HIS A 424 4.04 28.12 22.04
C HIS A 424 5.45 28.60 21.71
N ASN A 425 6.00 29.64 22.37
CA ASN A 425 7.25 30.36 22.05
C ASN A 425 7.19 31.21 20.77
N LEU A 426 6.00 31.62 20.34
CA LEU A 426 5.82 32.51 19.19
C LEU A 426 5.90 33.96 19.66
N GLU A 427 6.50 34.81 18.82
CA GLU A 427 6.52 36.25 19.04
C GLU A 427 5.11 36.83 19.07
N PRO A 428 4.87 37.90 19.85
CA PRO A 428 3.56 38.51 19.93
C PRO A 428 3.17 39.17 18.60
N ILE A 429 1.87 39.15 18.32
CA ILE A 429 1.24 39.87 17.22
C ILE A 429 0.68 41.21 17.70
N TYR A 430 0.45 42.11 16.75
CA TYR A 430 -0.28 43.36 16.95
C TYR A 430 -1.15 43.68 15.73
N SER A 431 -2.15 44.54 15.94
CA SER A 431 -3.04 45.04 14.88
C SER A 431 -2.62 46.43 14.44
N ILE A 432 -2.58 46.66 13.12
CA ILE A 432 -2.38 48.00 12.53
C ILE A 432 -3.69 48.80 12.40
N ALA A 433 -4.84 48.20 12.71
CA ALA A 433 -6.12 48.90 12.66
C ALA A 433 -6.29 49.83 13.86
N GLU A 434 -6.91 51.00 13.64
CA GLU A 434 -7.22 51.96 14.72
C GLU A 434 -8.11 51.34 15.81
N ASN A 435 -9.01 50.43 15.43
CA ASN A 435 -9.89 49.73 16.36
C ASN A 435 -9.26 48.48 16.99
N GLN A 436 -8.00 48.16 16.67
CA GLN A 436 -7.29 46.95 17.11
C GLN A 436 -7.95 45.63 16.65
N SER A 437 -8.69 45.64 15.52
CA SER A 437 -9.25 44.43 14.91
C SER A 437 -8.14 43.45 14.49
N ILE A 438 -8.34 42.17 14.76
CA ILE A 438 -7.38 41.09 14.43
C ILE A 438 -7.66 40.41 13.08
N SER A 439 -8.37 41.06 12.16
CA SER A 439 -8.61 40.53 10.82
C SER A 439 -7.30 40.32 10.03
N VAL A 440 -7.30 39.39 9.07
CA VAL A 440 -6.10 38.91 8.36
C VAL A 440 -5.26 40.05 7.76
N GLU A 441 -5.91 41.08 7.23
CA GLU A 441 -5.29 42.25 6.61
C GLU A 441 -4.58 43.17 7.62
N ASN A 442 -4.98 43.13 8.89
CA ASN A 442 -4.51 44.01 9.96
C ASN A 442 -3.43 43.39 10.86
N LEU A 443 -3.17 42.09 10.75
CA LEU A 443 -2.23 41.39 11.61
C LEU A 443 -0.77 41.62 11.19
N ARG A 444 0.08 41.96 12.16
CA ARG A 444 1.54 42.09 11.99
C ARG A 444 2.28 41.45 13.17
N CYS A 445 3.55 41.12 12.95
CA CYS A 445 4.44 40.54 13.95
C CYS A 445 5.89 40.86 13.58
N ASP A 446 6.65 41.37 14.54
CA ASP A 446 8.06 41.76 14.37
C ASP A 446 9.02 40.62 14.72
N ALA A 447 8.73 39.41 14.22
CA ALA A 447 9.57 38.26 14.51
C ALA A 447 10.93 38.37 13.79
N PRO A 448 12.05 38.14 14.48
CA PRO A 448 13.36 38.23 13.86
C PRO A 448 13.54 37.13 12.80
N SER A 449 14.31 37.46 11.75
CA SER A 449 14.84 36.45 10.85
C SER A 449 15.85 35.59 11.61
N THR A 450 15.78 34.26 11.45
CA THR A 450 16.76 33.35 12.06
C THR A 450 17.69 32.79 11.00
N SER A 451 18.99 32.77 11.27
CA SER A 451 19.97 32.02 10.48
C SER A 451 20.20 30.64 11.11
N MET A 452 19.70 29.57 10.50
CA MET A 452 20.24 28.23 10.77
C MET A 452 21.50 28.00 9.93
N GLU A 453 22.43 27.17 10.39
CA GLU A 453 23.49 26.65 9.51
C GLU A 453 22.84 25.67 8.51
N ASN A 454 23.22 25.75 7.22
CA ASN A 454 22.67 24.90 6.15
C ASN A 454 21.13 24.88 6.02
N ILE A 455 20.49 26.06 6.04
CA ILE A 455 19.03 26.18 5.85
C ILE A 455 18.60 25.51 4.54
N PRO A 456 17.62 24.58 4.55
CA PRO A 456 17.06 23.98 3.35
C PRO A 456 16.13 24.94 2.59
N LEU A 457 16.01 24.78 1.28
CA LEU A 457 15.05 25.56 0.49
C LEU A 457 13.63 24.99 0.72
N VAL A 458 12.67 25.88 0.97
CA VAL A 458 11.25 25.50 1.12
C VAL A 458 10.45 26.10 -0.02
N SER A 459 9.78 25.26 -0.81
CA SER A 459 8.80 25.70 -1.80
C SER A 459 7.42 25.77 -1.16
N ILE A 460 6.80 26.94 -1.18
CA ILE A 460 5.40 27.14 -0.77
C ILE A 460 4.55 27.32 -2.00
N ILE A 461 3.51 26.49 -2.13
CA ILE A 461 2.58 26.51 -3.25
C ILE A 461 1.28 27.19 -2.80
N MET A 462 0.88 28.21 -3.55
CA MET A 462 -0.36 28.95 -3.36
C MET A 462 -1.19 28.88 -4.64
N THR A 463 -2.50 28.66 -4.52
CA THR A 463 -3.41 28.60 -5.67
C THR A 463 -4.36 29.77 -5.64
N VAL A 464 -4.61 30.39 -6.80
CA VAL A 464 -5.45 31.57 -6.96
C VAL A 464 -6.50 31.29 -8.03
N TYR A 465 -7.74 31.69 -7.76
CA TYR A 465 -8.82 31.70 -8.75
C TYR A 465 -9.66 32.97 -8.56
N GLY A 466 -9.36 33.97 -9.37
CA GLY A 466 -9.81 35.35 -9.18
C GLY A 466 -8.91 36.13 -8.22
N ARG A 467 -8.86 37.44 -8.40
CA ARG A 467 -8.10 38.36 -7.55
C ARG A 467 -8.97 38.86 -6.40
N ASP A 468 -8.74 38.31 -5.20
CA ASP A 468 -9.31 38.85 -3.97
C ASP A 468 -8.45 40.00 -3.39
N GLU A 469 -8.99 40.72 -2.40
CA GLU A 469 -8.29 41.82 -1.72
C GLU A 469 -7.25 41.35 -0.68
N PHE A 470 -7.26 40.06 -0.35
CA PHE A 470 -6.39 39.44 0.65
C PHE A 470 -5.12 38.82 0.04
N LEU A 471 -5.07 38.70 -1.29
CA LEU A 471 -3.99 38.06 -2.05
C LEU A 471 -2.60 38.63 -1.70
N ASP A 472 -2.48 39.96 -1.63
CA ASP A 472 -1.21 40.60 -1.26
C ASP A 472 -0.83 40.30 0.19
N VAL A 473 -1.81 40.23 1.10
CA VAL A 473 -1.59 39.89 2.51
C VAL A 473 -1.08 38.46 2.63
N ALA A 474 -1.70 37.52 1.93
CA ALA A 474 -1.29 36.11 1.92
C ALA A 474 0.12 35.96 1.32
N ILE A 475 0.41 36.58 0.18
CA ILE A 475 1.74 36.58 -0.46
C ILE A 475 2.79 37.16 0.51
N ASP A 476 2.54 38.33 1.06
CA ASP A 476 3.49 39.02 1.94
C ASP A 476 3.69 38.23 3.24
N SER A 477 2.68 37.51 3.75
CA SER A 477 2.83 36.64 4.93
C SER A 477 3.81 35.49 4.73
N ILE A 478 3.94 34.99 3.49
CA ILE A 478 4.92 33.95 3.12
C ILE A 478 6.29 34.55 2.84
N LEU A 479 6.35 35.68 2.12
CA LEU A 479 7.62 36.33 1.77
C LEU A 479 8.36 36.87 3.01
N ASN A 480 7.62 37.27 4.05
CA ASN A 480 8.15 37.82 5.30
C ASN A 480 8.32 36.79 6.42
N GLN A 481 8.39 35.49 6.10
CA GLN A 481 8.67 34.46 7.11
C GLN A 481 10.08 34.59 7.70
N SER A 482 10.26 34.19 8.95
CA SER A 482 11.56 34.14 9.63
C SER A 482 12.55 33.18 8.93
N HIS A 483 12.04 32.15 8.23
CA HIS A 483 12.82 31.26 7.37
C HIS A 483 13.13 31.93 6.03
N GLN A 484 14.40 32.26 5.77
CA GLN A 484 14.75 33.14 4.64
C GLN A 484 14.81 32.47 3.26
N LYS A 485 15.09 31.15 3.19
CA LYS A 485 15.19 30.40 1.92
C LYS A 485 13.83 29.85 1.49
N ILE A 486 13.04 30.71 0.88
CA ILE A 486 11.70 30.40 0.39
C ILE A 486 11.65 30.59 -1.13
N GLU A 487 10.99 29.64 -1.79
CA GLU A 487 10.45 29.78 -3.14
C GLU A 487 8.91 29.79 -3.02
N LEU A 488 8.26 30.90 -3.38
CA LEU A 488 6.80 30.98 -3.45
C LEU A 488 6.37 30.71 -4.90
N ILE A 489 5.57 29.66 -5.11
CA ILE A 489 4.98 29.35 -6.41
C ILE A 489 3.49 29.64 -6.34
N VAL A 490 3.04 30.68 -7.05
CA VAL A 490 1.63 31.03 -7.17
C VAL A 490 1.08 30.47 -8.47
N VAL A 491 0.02 29.66 -8.37
CA VAL A 491 -0.64 29.03 -9.50
C VAL A 491 -1.99 29.68 -9.73
N ASP A 492 -2.14 30.33 -10.87
CA ASP A 492 -3.42 30.81 -11.35
C ASP A 492 -4.22 29.65 -11.97
N ASP A 493 -5.37 29.31 -11.38
CA ASP A 493 -6.27 28.22 -11.81
C ASP A 493 -7.17 28.65 -12.99
N CYS A 494 -6.56 29.26 -14.00
CA CYS A 494 -7.24 29.83 -15.17
C CYS A 494 -8.29 30.88 -14.76
N SER A 495 -7.89 31.90 -14.00
CA SER A 495 -8.80 32.93 -13.51
C SER A 495 -9.48 33.68 -14.67
N PRO A 496 -10.76 34.09 -14.51
CA PRO A 496 -11.49 34.82 -15.54
C PRO A 496 -11.16 36.32 -15.61
N ASP A 497 -10.37 36.84 -14.66
CA ASP A 497 -9.99 38.25 -14.49
C ASP A 497 -8.49 38.49 -14.77
N ASP A 498 -7.95 39.64 -14.35
CA ASP A 498 -6.56 40.03 -14.57
C ASP A 498 -5.56 39.44 -13.55
N ALA A 499 -5.96 38.44 -12.74
CA ALA A 499 -5.15 37.89 -11.67
C ALA A 499 -3.76 37.41 -12.14
N PHE A 500 -3.69 36.70 -13.27
CA PHE A 500 -2.41 36.20 -13.79
C PHE A 500 -1.47 37.34 -14.22
N GLU A 501 -1.98 38.35 -14.92
CA GLU A 501 -1.20 39.52 -15.35
C GLU A 501 -0.68 40.31 -14.14
N TYR A 502 -1.53 40.47 -13.12
CA TYR A 502 -1.16 41.08 -11.85
C TYR A 502 -0.02 40.31 -11.16
N LEU A 503 -0.17 38.98 -11.03
CA LEU A 503 0.81 38.12 -10.39
C LEU A 503 2.14 38.11 -11.16
N GLN A 504 2.13 38.08 -12.49
CA GLN A 504 3.35 38.20 -13.29
C GLN A 504 4.10 39.51 -13.02
N LYS A 505 3.38 40.63 -12.94
CA LYS A 505 3.96 41.94 -12.62
C LYS A 505 4.53 41.96 -11.20
N ARG A 506 3.87 41.33 -10.23
CA ARG A 506 4.37 41.18 -8.86
C ARG A 506 5.66 40.35 -8.83
N ALA A 507 5.65 39.18 -9.47
CA ALA A 507 6.79 38.26 -9.53
C ALA A 507 8.01 38.87 -10.22
N SER A 508 7.82 39.74 -11.23
CA SER A 508 8.93 40.47 -11.88
C SER A 508 9.77 41.33 -10.92
N LYS A 509 9.22 41.66 -9.74
CA LYS A 509 9.87 42.47 -8.69
C LYS A 509 10.29 41.66 -7.47
N GLU A 510 9.90 40.38 -7.39
CA GLU A 510 10.11 39.53 -6.24
C GLU A 510 10.85 38.25 -6.66
N PRO A 511 12.19 38.19 -6.48
CA PRO A 511 13.00 37.04 -6.91
C PRO A 511 12.60 35.71 -6.27
N LYS A 512 11.96 35.73 -5.09
CA LYS A 512 11.48 34.51 -4.42
C LYS A 512 10.17 33.99 -5.00
N MET A 513 9.49 34.75 -5.87
CA MET A 513 8.15 34.43 -6.37
C MET A 513 8.19 33.97 -7.83
N ARG A 514 7.54 32.83 -8.10
CA ARG A 514 7.29 32.29 -9.44
C ARG A 514 5.78 32.17 -9.65
N VAL A 515 5.34 32.40 -10.88
CA VAL A 515 3.92 32.35 -11.23
C VAL A 515 3.73 31.46 -12.45
N LEU A 516 2.70 30.62 -12.43
CA LEU A 516 2.25 29.86 -13.58
C LEU A 516 0.73 29.92 -13.69
N GLN A 517 0.21 29.78 -14.91
CA GLN A 517 -1.22 29.64 -15.17
C GLN A 517 -1.46 28.27 -15.78
N VAL A 518 -2.47 27.56 -15.28
CA VAL A 518 -2.91 26.30 -15.90
C VAL A 518 -3.87 26.59 -17.06
N GLU A 519 -3.90 25.70 -18.04
CA GLU A 519 -4.69 25.91 -19.27
C GLU A 519 -6.21 25.86 -19.05
N GLN A 520 -6.66 25.19 -17.99
CA GLN A 520 -8.07 24.98 -17.69
C GLN A 520 -8.27 24.97 -16.18
N ASN A 521 -9.40 25.51 -15.72
CA ASN A 521 -9.76 25.46 -14.31
C ASN A 521 -9.97 24.00 -13.88
N GLY A 522 -9.08 23.53 -13.01
CA GLY A 522 -9.09 22.16 -12.47
C GLY A 522 -9.32 22.13 -10.96
N GLY A 523 -9.53 23.28 -10.31
CA GLY A 523 -9.60 23.41 -8.87
C GLY A 523 -8.22 23.36 -8.20
N THR A 524 -8.21 23.74 -6.91
CA THR A 524 -6.99 23.94 -6.11
C THR A 524 -6.02 22.75 -6.14
N TYR A 525 -6.48 21.50 -6.13
CA TYR A 525 -5.57 20.36 -6.08
C TYR A 525 -4.91 20.05 -7.42
N CYS A 526 -5.59 20.28 -8.56
CA CYS A 526 -4.96 20.19 -9.87
C CYS A 526 -3.92 21.31 -10.05
N ALA A 527 -4.24 22.53 -9.63
CA ALA A 527 -3.31 23.65 -9.63
C ALA A 527 -2.08 23.37 -8.73
N LYS A 528 -2.28 22.85 -7.51
CA LYS A 528 -1.19 22.42 -6.61
C LYS A 528 -0.30 21.37 -7.27
N ASN A 529 -0.88 20.37 -7.92
CA ASN A 529 -0.14 19.29 -8.57
C ASN A 529 0.76 19.79 -9.72
N SER A 530 0.30 20.78 -10.49
CA SER A 530 1.13 21.45 -11.51
C SER A 530 2.36 22.13 -10.90
N ALA A 531 2.22 22.75 -9.73
CA ALA A 531 3.34 23.37 -9.02
C ALA A 531 4.28 22.38 -8.30
N ILE A 532 3.74 21.29 -7.73
CA ILE A 532 4.56 20.24 -7.09
C ILE A 532 5.62 19.72 -8.06
N SER A 533 5.24 19.55 -9.33
CA SER A 533 6.12 19.03 -10.38
C SER A 533 7.32 19.94 -10.71
N ILE A 534 7.28 21.23 -10.36
CA ILE A 534 8.31 22.22 -10.69
C ILE A 534 8.96 22.87 -9.44
N ALA A 535 8.62 22.38 -8.25
CA ALA A 535 9.07 22.92 -6.97
C ALA A 535 10.55 22.59 -6.71
N ASN A 536 11.36 23.60 -6.38
CA ASN A 536 12.81 23.48 -6.22
C ASN A 536 13.29 23.25 -4.78
N GLY A 537 12.40 23.32 -3.79
CA GLY A 537 12.70 23.12 -2.38
C GLY A 537 12.93 21.67 -1.97
N ASP A 538 13.78 21.48 -0.95
CA ASP A 538 13.96 20.22 -0.23
C ASP A 538 12.68 19.83 0.53
N TYR A 539 11.88 20.84 0.88
CA TYR A 539 10.55 20.71 1.46
C TYR A 539 9.52 21.45 0.60
N VAL A 540 8.31 20.90 0.54
CA VAL A 540 7.18 21.50 -0.16
C VAL A 540 6.02 21.66 0.83
N GLY A 541 5.44 22.86 0.87
CA GLY A 541 4.28 23.18 1.69
C GLY A 541 3.25 24.04 0.96
N PHE A 542 2.15 24.38 1.64
CA PHE A 542 1.00 25.02 0.99
C PHE A 542 0.47 26.22 1.78
N MET A 543 -0.26 27.07 1.05
CA MET A 543 -0.94 28.26 1.59
C MET A 543 -2.16 28.57 0.71
N ASP A 544 -3.27 28.99 1.33
CA ASP A 544 -4.43 29.53 0.62
C ASP A 544 -4.27 31.04 0.39
N SER A 545 -4.91 31.61 -0.65
CA SER A 545 -4.66 32.99 -1.11
C SER A 545 -5.30 34.08 -0.25
N ASP A 546 -6.13 33.70 0.73
CA ASP A 546 -6.97 34.57 1.55
C ASP A 546 -6.62 34.50 3.05
N ASP A 547 -5.60 33.72 3.42
CA ASP A 547 -5.22 33.47 4.80
C ASP A 547 -3.96 34.24 5.20
N TRP A 548 -3.78 34.46 6.51
CA TRP A 548 -2.53 34.98 7.09
C TRP A 548 -1.85 33.91 7.95
N THR A 549 -0.51 33.83 7.86
CA THR A 549 0.28 32.93 8.70
C THR A 549 1.36 33.66 9.49
N HIS A 550 1.58 33.19 10.72
CA HIS A 550 2.60 33.71 11.60
C HIS A 550 4.01 33.62 10.97
N PRO A 551 4.87 34.66 11.06
CA PRO A 551 6.20 34.68 10.42
C PRO A 551 7.11 33.50 10.81
N GLN A 552 6.93 32.94 12.01
CA GLN A 552 7.73 31.82 12.51
C GLN A 552 7.19 30.43 12.12
N ARG A 553 6.12 30.31 11.31
CA ARG A 553 5.51 29.02 10.95
C ARG A 553 6.50 28.09 10.25
N ILE A 554 7.03 28.52 9.11
CA ILE A 554 7.87 27.63 8.26
C ILE A 554 9.14 27.22 8.99
N GLN A 555 9.76 28.16 9.72
CA GLN A 555 10.96 27.89 10.50
C GLN A 555 10.73 26.74 11.50
N ARG A 556 9.62 26.78 12.24
CA ARG A 556 9.28 25.74 13.23
C ARG A 556 9.01 24.40 12.58
N GLN A 557 8.23 24.41 11.51
CA GLN A 557 7.93 23.20 10.77
C GLN A 557 9.20 22.52 10.28
N VAL A 558 10.13 23.29 9.69
CA VAL A 558 11.44 22.77 9.27
C VAL A 558 12.22 22.24 10.48
N GLN A 559 12.31 22.99 11.58
CA GLN A 559 13.00 22.53 12.79
C GLN A 559 12.44 21.22 13.35
N ALA A 560 11.13 20.99 13.25
CA ALA A 560 10.47 19.81 13.77
C ALA A 560 10.76 18.53 12.94
N ILE A 561 11.01 18.66 11.63
CA ILE A 561 11.19 17.50 10.72
C ILE A 561 12.58 17.39 10.08
N HIS A 562 13.42 18.41 10.21
CA HIS A 562 14.78 18.41 9.70
C HIS A 562 15.64 17.47 10.55
N ASN A 563 16.36 16.55 9.90
CA ASN A 563 17.16 15.50 10.54
C ASN A 563 16.39 14.58 11.51
N THR A 564 15.07 14.46 11.35
CA THR A 564 14.25 13.47 12.07
C THR A 564 13.64 12.44 11.11
N ASP A 565 13.10 11.35 11.65
CA ASP A 565 12.43 10.31 10.86
C ASP A 565 11.07 10.74 10.30
N HIS A 566 10.47 11.80 10.85
CA HIS A 566 9.24 12.39 10.35
C HIS A 566 9.39 12.80 8.88
N LYS A 567 8.34 12.55 8.09
CA LYS A 567 8.28 12.83 6.66
C LYS A 567 7.54 14.13 6.37
N ALA A 568 6.60 14.50 7.24
CA ALA A 568 5.83 15.72 7.15
C ALA A 568 5.40 16.25 8.52
N VAL A 569 4.99 17.51 8.56
CA VAL A 569 4.42 18.17 9.74
C VAL A 569 3.20 19.01 9.35
N CYS A 570 2.22 19.06 10.25
CA CYS A 570 1.08 19.96 10.18
C CYS A 570 0.96 20.77 11.48
N HIS A 571 0.52 22.00 11.35
CA HIS A 571 0.18 22.92 12.44
C HIS A 571 -1.35 22.99 12.64
N SER A 572 -1.78 23.85 13.57
CA SER A 572 -3.18 24.19 13.79
C SER A 572 -3.53 25.59 13.27
N TYR A 573 -4.83 25.85 13.14
CA TYR A 573 -5.42 27.15 12.82
C TYR A 573 -6.61 27.47 13.71
N PHE A 574 -7.03 28.72 13.70
CA PHE A 574 -8.39 29.12 14.05
C PHE A 574 -8.92 30.11 13.00
N ARG A 575 -10.24 30.29 12.95
CA ARG A 575 -10.90 31.13 11.95
C ARG A 575 -11.31 32.47 12.51
N ILE A 576 -11.08 33.51 11.72
CA ILE A 576 -11.47 34.91 11.98
C ILE A 576 -12.19 35.47 10.77
N ASN A 577 -13.14 36.38 10.95
CA ASN A 577 -13.69 37.17 9.83
C ASN A 577 -13.03 38.55 9.73
N GLU A 578 -13.43 39.29 8.69
CA GLU A 578 -13.06 40.70 8.46
C GLU A 578 -13.38 41.64 9.65
N PHE A 579 -14.31 41.25 10.53
CA PHE A 579 -14.70 42.02 11.72
C PHE A 579 -13.94 41.62 12.99
N GLY A 580 -12.98 40.69 12.91
CA GLY A 580 -12.20 40.22 14.07
C GLY A 580 -12.89 39.16 14.95
N ASP A 581 -14.03 38.62 14.50
CA ASP A 581 -14.74 37.58 15.25
C ASP A 581 -14.10 36.21 15.07
N ILE A 582 -13.74 35.58 16.18
CA ILE A 582 -13.22 34.20 16.22
C ILE A 582 -14.37 33.20 16.12
N PHE A 583 -14.28 32.24 15.19
CA PHE A 583 -15.32 31.23 14.96
C PHE A 583 -15.08 29.94 15.74
N TYR A 584 -16.15 29.43 16.34
CA TYR A 584 -16.18 28.16 17.07
C TYR A 584 -17.08 27.17 16.34
N LYS A 585 -16.64 25.92 16.19
CA LYS A 585 -17.43 24.86 15.53
C LYS A 585 -17.45 23.59 16.37
N GLY A 586 -18.50 23.33 17.16
CA GLY A 586 -18.59 22.12 17.98
C GLY A 586 -17.60 22.08 19.16
N VAL A 587 -16.40 21.51 18.97
CA VAL A 587 -15.44 21.14 20.03
C VAL A 587 -14.55 22.33 20.52
N GLY A 588 -14.53 23.45 19.79
CA GLY A 588 -13.64 24.61 20.04
C GLY A 588 -13.37 25.46 18.79
N ALA A 589 -12.39 26.37 18.85
CA ALA A 589 -11.91 27.19 17.74
C ALA A 589 -10.68 26.60 17.02
N ILE A 590 -9.80 25.87 17.72
CA ILE A 590 -8.52 25.42 17.18
C ILE A 590 -8.68 24.10 16.44
N ARG A 591 -8.20 24.03 15.19
CA ARG A 591 -8.32 22.85 14.33
C ARG A 591 -7.01 22.53 13.64
N LEU A 592 -6.82 21.26 13.27
CA LEU A 592 -5.73 20.83 12.42
C LEU A 592 -5.80 21.60 11.09
N ALA A 593 -4.71 22.26 10.71
CA ALA A 593 -4.57 22.92 9.43
C ALA A 593 -4.02 21.94 8.40
N CYS A 594 -4.88 21.20 7.70
CA CYS A 594 -4.41 20.30 6.63
C CYS A 594 -3.63 21.06 5.54
N ILE A 595 -4.03 22.29 5.21
CA ILE A 595 -3.29 23.17 4.29
C ILE A 595 -1.90 23.57 4.80
N SER A 596 -1.62 23.46 6.10
CA SER A 596 -0.28 23.73 6.65
C SER A 596 0.73 22.61 6.40
N LEU A 597 0.33 21.51 5.76
CA LEU A 597 1.21 20.38 5.46
C LEU A 597 2.54 20.87 4.85
N LEU A 598 3.64 20.60 5.55
CA LEU A 598 5.00 20.74 5.04
C LEU A 598 5.62 19.34 4.99
N ALA A 599 6.04 18.88 3.83
CA ALA A 599 6.61 17.55 3.65
C ALA A 599 7.94 17.59 2.90
N LYS A 600 8.81 16.61 3.16
CA LYS A 600 10.06 16.41 2.40
C LYS A 600 9.72 16.14 0.92
N ARG A 601 10.50 16.67 -0.02
CA ARG A 601 10.29 16.42 -1.46
C ARG A 601 10.17 14.92 -1.78
N SER A 602 11.00 14.09 -1.14
CA SER A 602 11.00 12.63 -1.33
C SER A 602 9.66 11.97 -1.03
N VAL A 603 8.76 12.62 -0.27
CA VAL A 603 7.39 12.14 -0.07
C VAL A 603 6.62 12.20 -1.39
N PHE A 604 6.63 13.35 -2.06
CA PHE A 604 5.94 13.56 -3.34
C PHE A 604 6.52 12.67 -4.45
N GLU A 605 7.82 12.42 -4.43
CA GLU A 605 8.46 11.46 -5.36
C GLU A 605 7.98 10.03 -5.15
N LYS A 606 7.76 9.60 -3.90
CA LYS A 606 7.36 8.22 -3.56
C LYS A 606 5.85 7.97 -3.68
N ILE A 607 5.01 8.89 -3.20
CA ILE A 607 3.54 8.70 -3.14
C ILE A 607 2.81 9.54 -4.19
N GLY A 608 3.52 10.35 -4.97
CA GLY A 608 2.96 11.15 -6.03
C GLY A 608 2.17 12.35 -5.52
N HIS A 609 1.07 12.64 -6.20
CA HIS A 609 0.35 13.91 -6.16
C HIS A 609 -0.89 13.86 -5.26
N PHE A 610 -1.49 15.01 -4.98
CA PHE A 610 -2.84 15.05 -4.43
C PHE A 610 -3.81 14.37 -5.40
N ASP A 611 -4.87 13.79 -4.86
CA ASP A 611 -5.98 13.41 -5.70
C ASP A 611 -6.54 14.64 -6.44
N SER A 612 -6.75 14.52 -7.76
CA SER A 612 -7.38 15.52 -8.62
C SER A 612 -8.87 15.67 -8.26
N MET A 613 -9.11 16.40 -7.17
CA MET A 613 -10.42 16.70 -6.60
C MET A 613 -10.63 18.22 -6.49
N ARG A 614 -11.89 18.62 -6.33
CA ARG A 614 -12.25 20.02 -6.04
C ARG A 614 -12.02 20.38 -4.58
N VAL A 615 -12.26 19.45 -3.66
CA VAL A 615 -12.20 19.65 -2.20
C VAL A 615 -11.72 18.40 -1.46
N GLY A 616 -11.03 18.57 -0.32
CA GLY A 616 -10.77 17.49 0.64
C GLY A 616 -9.58 16.54 0.37
N ALA A 617 -8.79 16.76 -0.68
CA ALA A 617 -7.63 15.91 -0.98
C ALA A 617 -6.43 16.13 -0.03
N ASP A 618 -6.38 17.22 0.73
CA ASP A 618 -5.37 17.49 1.75
C ASP A 618 -5.38 16.45 2.89
N THR A 619 -6.57 16.15 3.40
CA THR A 619 -6.80 15.17 4.46
C THR A 619 -6.46 13.77 3.98
N GLU A 620 -6.86 13.44 2.76
CA GLU A 620 -6.49 12.18 2.10
C GLU A 620 -4.97 12.04 2.00
N TYR A 621 -4.27 13.08 1.51
CA TYR A 621 -2.83 13.03 1.33
C TYR A 621 -2.07 12.82 2.64
N ILE A 622 -2.51 13.50 3.72
CA ILE A 622 -1.95 13.31 5.06
C ILE A 622 -2.12 11.87 5.55
N GLU A 623 -3.33 11.30 5.42
CA GLU A 623 -3.59 9.89 5.80
C GLU A 623 -2.81 8.92 4.88
N ARG A 624 -2.59 9.26 3.61
CA ARG A 624 -1.80 8.46 2.68
C ARG A 624 -0.31 8.43 3.03
N ILE A 625 0.26 9.54 3.50
CA ILE A 625 1.63 9.55 4.02
C ILE A 625 1.74 8.55 5.18
N LYS A 626 0.76 8.53 6.08
CA LYS A 626 0.72 7.58 7.21
C LYS A 626 0.60 6.13 6.75
N ALA A 627 -0.25 5.85 5.76
CA ALA A 627 -0.35 4.53 5.18
C ALA A 627 0.96 4.04 4.52
N ALA A 628 1.68 4.94 3.86
CA ALA A 628 2.92 4.60 3.13
C ALA A 628 4.19 4.53 4.00
N TYR A 629 4.22 5.23 5.14
CA TYR A 629 5.42 5.38 5.97
C TYR A 629 5.24 5.03 7.46
N GLY A 630 4.00 4.79 7.92
CA GLY A 630 3.68 4.58 9.34
C GLY A 630 2.98 5.79 9.98
N ASP A 631 2.24 5.58 11.07
CA ASP A 631 1.40 6.61 11.68
C ASP A 631 2.21 7.80 12.24
N GLU A 632 3.42 7.54 12.72
CA GLU A 632 4.38 8.53 13.23
C GLU A 632 5.09 9.33 12.11
N ALA A 633 4.85 9.01 10.84
CA ALA A 633 5.51 9.70 9.73
C ALA A 633 5.04 11.16 9.58
N VAL A 634 3.83 11.49 10.05
CA VAL A 634 3.30 12.85 10.03
C VAL A 634 3.16 13.38 11.44
N LEU A 635 3.98 14.37 11.78
CA LEU A 635 3.92 15.08 13.05
C LEU A 635 2.76 16.08 13.04
N HIS A 636 1.87 16.02 14.03
CA HIS A 636 0.94 17.12 14.30
C HIS A 636 1.47 17.94 15.47
N GLU A 637 1.96 19.14 15.17
CA GLU A 637 2.34 20.11 16.18
C GLU A 637 1.14 21.05 16.40
N PRO A 638 0.46 21.06 17.55
CA PRO A 638 -0.82 21.75 17.73
C PRO A 638 -0.69 23.28 17.85
N VAL A 639 0.33 23.89 17.25
CA VAL A 639 0.62 25.33 17.28
C VAL A 639 -0.36 26.07 16.35
N PRO A 640 -1.17 27.02 16.86
CA PRO A 640 -2.13 27.81 16.08
C PRO A 640 -1.43 28.93 15.28
N SER A 641 -0.56 28.53 14.34
CA SER A 641 0.28 29.45 13.54
C SER A 641 -0.40 30.06 12.32
N MET A 642 -1.67 29.72 12.08
CA MET A 642 -2.45 30.21 10.94
C MET A 642 -3.76 30.83 11.40
N PHE A 643 -4.04 32.00 10.82
CA PHE A 643 -5.20 32.82 11.08
C PHE A 643 -6.01 32.80 9.80
N MET A 644 -6.98 31.89 9.73
CA MET A 644 -7.69 31.63 8.49
C MET A 644 -8.91 32.52 8.35
N LEU A 645 -9.14 33.08 7.17
CA LEU A 645 -10.30 33.91 6.92
C LEU A 645 -11.57 33.05 6.89
N ASN A 646 -12.66 33.55 7.45
CA ASN A 646 -13.96 32.92 7.39
C ASN A 646 -14.97 33.82 6.68
N HIS A 647 -15.28 33.45 5.44
CA HIS A 647 -16.30 34.10 4.63
C HIS A 647 -17.15 33.05 3.89
N SER A 648 -18.36 33.44 3.50
CA SER A 648 -19.41 32.55 2.97
C SER A 648 -19.10 31.97 1.59
N THR A 649 -18.19 32.61 0.83
CA THR A 649 -17.77 32.15 -0.50
C THR A 649 -16.61 31.15 -0.49
N SER A 650 -16.05 30.82 0.69
CA SER A 650 -14.99 29.82 0.82
C SER A 650 -15.50 28.38 0.62
N LEU A 651 -14.65 27.49 0.09
CA LEU A 651 -14.95 26.08 -0.17
C LEU A 651 -15.36 25.27 1.08
N THR A 652 -15.05 25.78 2.26
CA THR A 652 -15.38 25.15 3.55
C THR A 652 -16.40 25.95 4.37
N GLY A 653 -16.65 27.20 4.01
CA GLY A 653 -17.57 28.13 4.68
C GLY A 653 -18.99 28.12 4.12
N GLY A 654 -19.19 27.76 2.84
CA GLY A 654 -20.51 27.72 2.21
C GLY A 654 -20.72 26.60 1.17
N GLY A 655 -21.97 26.44 0.72
CA GLY A 655 -22.35 25.50 -0.34
C GLY A 655 -22.44 24.02 0.08
N ARG A 656 -22.61 23.14 -0.90
CA ARG A 656 -22.84 21.69 -0.71
C ARG A 656 -21.68 20.93 -0.04
N PHE A 657 -20.46 21.50 -0.07
CA PHE A 657 -19.26 20.93 0.54
C PHE A 657 -18.85 21.60 1.86
N GLN A 658 -19.72 22.41 2.45
CA GLN A 658 -19.44 23.11 3.71
C GLN A 658 -19.12 22.11 4.84
N ILE A 659 -18.15 22.47 5.69
CA ILE A 659 -17.91 21.76 6.95
C ILE A 659 -18.59 22.56 8.07
N SER A 660 -19.75 22.08 8.51
CA SER A 660 -20.52 22.67 9.61
C SER A 660 -20.07 22.14 10.98
N TRP A 661 -20.78 22.52 12.04
CA TRP A 661 -20.60 21.95 13.38
C TRP A 661 -20.84 20.42 13.42
N ARG A 662 -21.57 19.87 12.44
CA ARG A 662 -21.78 18.44 12.22
C ARG A 662 -20.55 17.72 11.68
N SER A 663 -19.41 18.43 11.53
CA SER A 663 -18.17 17.91 10.92
C SER A 663 -18.43 17.49 9.44
N ILE A 664 -17.53 16.73 8.82
CA ILE A 664 -17.75 16.15 7.48
C ILE A 664 -19.09 15.39 7.37
N THR A 665 -19.88 15.69 6.35
CA THR A 665 -21.16 15.05 6.02
C THR A 665 -21.28 14.89 4.50
N GLY A 666 -22.28 14.12 4.05
CA GLY A 666 -22.59 13.93 2.63
C GLY A 666 -21.39 13.46 1.81
N PRO A 667 -21.11 14.08 0.65
CA PRO A 667 -20.04 13.65 -0.27
C PRO A 667 -18.66 13.53 0.39
N ARG A 668 -18.31 14.44 1.32
CA ARG A 668 -17.01 14.40 2.01
C ARG A 668 -16.88 13.16 2.90
N LEU A 669 -17.97 12.69 3.50
CA LEU A 669 -17.97 11.49 4.35
C LEU A 669 -17.80 10.22 3.50
N GLU A 670 -18.45 10.16 2.34
CA GLU A 670 -18.30 9.06 1.38
C GLU A 670 -16.86 9.00 0.83
N HIS A 671 -16.29 10.16 0.48
CA HIS A 671 -14.88 10.27 0.10
C HIS A 671 -13.95 9.74 1.21
N HIS A 672 -14.19 10.18 2.46
CA HIS A 672 -13.40 9.77 3.63
C HIS A 672 -13.39 8.25 3.86
N SER A 673 -14.54 7.64 3.66
CA SER A 673 -14.74 6.19 3.81
C SER A 673 -14.00 5.42 2.70
N SER A 674 -14.06 5.95 1.48
CA SER A 674 -13.48 5.32 0.29
C SER A 674 -11.95 5.32 0.32
N PHE A 675 -11.32 6.47 0.59
CA PHE A 675 -9.86 6.54 0.60
C PHE A 675 -9.25 5.76 1.78
N ARG A 676 -9.91 5.70 2.95
CA ARG A 676 -9.41 4.93 4.09
C ARG A 676 -9.37 3.44 3.83
N SER A 677 -10.35 2.94 3.08
CA SER A 677 -10.38 1.56 2.63
C SER A 677 -9.21 1.27 1.69
N TRP A 678 -8.88 2.20 0.79
CA TRP A 678 -7.69 2.12 -0.05
C TRP A 678 -6.37 2.22 0.75
N HIS A 679 -6.27 3.11 1.73
CA HIS A 679 -5.09 3.27 2.57
C HIS A 679 -4.75 2.01 3.39
N LYS A 680 -5.75 1.27 3.85
CA LYS A 680 -5.53 -0.06 4.45
C LYS A 680 -4.92 -1.05 3.45
N LYS A 681 -5.35 -1.01 2.18
CA LYS A 681 -4.78 -1.84 1.11
C LYS A 681 -3.34 -1.44 0.77
N ILE A 682 -2.99 -0.15 0.86
CA ILE A 682 -1.59 0.29 0.76
C ILE A 682 -0.75 -0.37 1.86
N ARG A 683 -1.27 -0.36 3.09
CA ARG A 683 -0.54 -0.85 4.27
C ARG A 683 -0.37 -2.37 4.30
N PHE A 684 -1.38 -3.11 3.86
CA PHE A 684 -1.48 -4.56 4.11
C PHE A 684 -1.69 -5.44 2.88
N ALA A 685 -1.97 -4.86 1.71
CA ALA A 685 -2.34 -5.60 0.49
C ALA A 685 -1.48 -5.21 -0.73
N ASP A 686 -0.25 -4.74 -0.50
CA ASP A 686 0.76 -4.42 -1.52
C ASP A 686 0.26 -3.46 -2.63
N GLN A 687 -0.67 -2.56 -2.28
CA GLN A 687 -1.09 -1.52 -3.21
C GLN A 687 -0.15 -0.33 -3.18
N THR A 688 0.20 0.15 -4.37
CA THR A 688 1.05 1.34 -4.49
C THR A 688 0.33 2.58 -3.92
N PRO A 689 1.01 3.40 -3.10
CA PRO A 689 0.50 4.69 -2.64
C PRO A 689 0.59 5.78 -3.72
N TYR A 690 1.22 5.49 -4.87
CA TYR A 690 1.52 6.48 -5.88
C TYR A 690 0.25 6.93 -6.63
N VAL A 691 -0.02 8.25 -6.58
CA VAL A 691 -1.04 8.92 -7.39
C VAL A 691 -0.36 9.75 -8.48
N GLU A 692 -0.69 9.41 -9.71
CA GLU A 692 -0.22 10.05 -10.93
C GLU A 692 -0.95 11.38 -11.20
N PHE A 693 -0.26 12.31 -11.86
CA PHE A 693 -0.84 13.58 -12.32
C PHE A 693 -0.36 13.88 -13.74
N PRO A 694 -1.24 14.05 -14.75
CA PRO A 694 -2.70 14.03 -14.65
C PRO A 694 -3.25 12.67 -14.21
N LEU A 695 -4.24 12.68 -13.30
CA LEU A 695 -4.84 11.45 -12.78
C LEU A 695 -5.82 10.86 -13.80
N ARG A 696 -5.42 9.76 -14.44
CA ARG A 696 -6.24 9.07 -15.46
C ARG A 696 -7.02 7.87 -14.92
N VAL A 697 -6.49 7.17 -13.93
CA VAL A 697 -7.17 6.05 -13.28
C VAL A 697 -7.19 6.25 -11.78
N ARG A 698 -8.39 6.38 -11.22
CA ARG A 698 -8.55 6.65 -9.79
C ARG A 698 -8.37 5.36 -8.97
N PRO A 699 -7.64 5.41 -7.84
CA PRO A 699 -7.40 4.22 -7.01
C PRO A 699 -8.60 3.79 -6.15
N TYR A 700 -9.58 4.68 -5.94
CA TYR A 700 -10.79 4.43 -5.15
C TYR A 700 -11.96 5.27 -5.71
N THR A 701 -13.19 4.95 -5.30
CA THR A 701 -14.40 5.66 -5.73
C THR A 701 -14.56 6.99 -4.99
N ILE A 702 -15.04 8.02 -5.69
CA ILE A 702 -15.43 9.30 -5.06
C ILE A 702 -16.75 9.79 -5.65
N PRO A 703 -17.52 10.59 -4.90
CA PRO A 703 -18.72 11.23 -5.44
C PRO A 703 -18.40 12.09 -6.68
N GLU A 704 -19.18 11.96 -7.75
CA GLU A 704 -18.92 12.61 -9.04
C GLU A 704 -18.71 14.13 -8.93
N GLU A 705 -19.51 14.77 -8.07
CA GLU A 705 -19.47 16.20 -7.80
C GLU A 705 -18.16 16.70 -7.15
N MET A 706 -17.38 15.81 -6.54
CA MET A 706 -16.06 16.15 -5.97
C MET A 706 -14.92 16.01 -6.97
N ILE A 707 -15.15 15.37 -8.12
CA ILE A 707 -14.12 15.15 -9.13
C ILE A 707 -13.74 16.47 -9.81
N ALA A 708 -12.43 16.68 -10.00
CA ALA A 708 -11.90 17.74 -10.83
C ALA A 708 -11.57 17.24 -12.25
N GLY A 709 -12.09 17.93 -13.27
CA GLY A 709 -11.82 17.65 -14.68
C GLY A 709 -12.39 16.33 -15.21
N ASP A 710 -12.21 16.11 -16.52
CA ASP A 710 -12.75 14.96 -17.27
C ASP A 710 -11.67 13.98 -17.78
N LEU A 711 -10.43 14.12 -17.30
CA LEU A 711 -9.28 13.34 -17.80
C LEU A 711 -9.18 11.90 -17.24
N HIS A 712 -10.15 11.44 -16.46
CA HIS A 712 -10.13 10.14 -15.81
C HIS A 712 -11.09 9.15 -16.48
N TRP A 713 -10.77 7.87 -16.38
CA TRP A 713 -11.65 6.80 -16.86
C TRP A 713 -12.94 6.77 -16.01
N LYS A 714 -14.08 6.69 -16.69
CA LYS A 714 -15.42 6.62 -16.08
C LYS A 714 -16.05 5.26 -16.38
N GLU A 715 -16.90 4.80 -15.47
CA GLU A 715 -17.67 3.59 -15.68
C GLU A 715 -18.55 3.72 -16.93
N GLY A 716 -18.58 2.66 -17.75
CA GLY A 716 -19.22 2.67 -19.07
C GLY A 716 -18.31 3.08 -20.24
N VAL A 717 -17.10 3.59 -20.00
CA VAL A 717 -16.10 3.78 -21.07
C VAL A 717 -15.47 2.42 -21.41
N PRO A 718 -15.57 1.93 -22.67
CA PRO A 718 -14.97 0.65 -23.06
C PRO A 718 -13.47 0.60 -22.77
N LEU A 719 -13.01 -0.55 -22.28
CA LEU A 719 -11.60 -0.80 -21.98
C LEU A 719 -10.76 -0.75 -23.26
N PHE A 720 -9.47 -0.44 -23.12
CA PHE A 720 -8.56 -0.43 -24.26
C PHE A 720 -8.51 -1.80 -24.96
N SER A 721 -8.38 -2.89 -24.20
CA SER A 721 -8.44 -4.26 -24.72
C SER A 721 -9.71 -4.55 -25.54
N GLU A 722 -10.88 -4.13 -25.07
CA GLU A 722 -12.16 -4.30 -25.79
C GLU A 722 -12.15 -3.55 -27.13
N ARG A 723 -11.61 -2.32 -27.15
CA ARG A 723 -11.48 -1.53 -28.37
C ARG A 723 -10.50 -2.15 -29.36
N ILE A 724 -9.38 -2.68 -28.88
CA ILE A 724 -8.42 -3.39 -29.72
C ILE A 724 -9.01 -4.69 -30.26
N LYS A 725 -9.76 -5.46 -29.47
CA LYS A 725 -10.46 -6.67 -29.93
C LYS A 725 -11.51 -6.35 -30.99
N SER A 726 -12.35 -5.33 -30.75
CA SER A 726 -13.33 -4.86 -31.73
C SER A 726 -12.65 -4.36 -33.02
N ARG A 727 -11.54 -3.61 -32.93
CA ARG A 727 -10.72 -3.23 -34.09
C ARG A 727 -10.21 -4.47 -34.81
N ASN A 728 -9.70 -5.44 -34.07
CA ASN A 728 -9.13 -6.65 -34.64
C ASN A 728 -10.18 -7.46 -35.41
N GLU A 729 -11.39 -7.57 -34.88
CA GLU A 729 -12.54 -8.17 -35.56
C GLU A 729 -12.93 -7.38 -36.82
N ARG A 730 -13.18 -6.07 -36.69
CA ARG A 730 -13.59 -5.22 -37.83
C ARG A 730 -12.60 -5.26 -38.97
N TRP A 731 -11.32 -5.05 -38.66
CA TRP A 731 -10.28 -4.96 -39.67
C TRP A 731 -10.00 -6.36 -40.21
N TRP A 732 -9.59 -7.33 -39.38
CA TRP A 732 -9.02 -8.59 -39.89
C TRP A 732 -10.03 -9.69 -40.19
N MET A 733 -11.22 -9.65 -39.56
CA MET A 733 -12.24 -10.71 -39.67
C MET A 733 -13.53 -10.24 -40.38
N GLY A 734 -13.80 -8.94 -40.40
CA GLY A 734 -14.99 -8.32 -41.00
C GLY A 734 -14.81 -7.86 -42.45
N ALA A 735 -15.91 -7.47 -43.10
CA ALA A 735 -15.93 -6.92 -44.47
C ALA A 735 -15.66 -5.40 -44.54
N GLU A 736 -15.55 -4.74 -43.39
CA GLU A 736 -15.20 -3.31 -43.25
C GLU A 736 -13.69 -3.17 -43.06
N SER A 737 -12.92 -3.41 -44.12
CA SER A 737 -11.48 -3.16 -44.07
C SER A 737 -11.22 -1.67 -43.87
N ALA A 738 -10.46 -1.29 -42.84
CA ALA A 738 -9.94 0.07 -42.77
C ALA A 738 -9.11 0.36 -44.04
N PRO A 739 -9.13 1.59 -44.59
CA PRO A 739 -8.43 1.92 -45.84
C PRO A 739 -6.93 1.52 -45.83
N TRP A 740 -6.32 1.49 -44.64
CA TRP A 740 -4.89 1.35 -44.37
C TRP A 740 -4.44 -0.07 -44.03
N GLN A 741 -5.39 -0.99 -43.83
CA GLN A 741 -5.16 -2.26 -43.13
C GLN A 741 -4.09 -3.14 -43.79
N GLY A 742 -4.01 -3.12 -45.12
CA GLY A 742 -3.00 -3.87 -45.89
C GLY A 742 -1.70 -3.11 -46.19
N GLN A 743 -1.64 -1.79 -45.95
CA GLN A 743 -0.56 -0.95 -46.52
C GLN A 743 0.49 -0.46 -45.52
N ILE A 744 0.26 -0.47 -44.21
CA ILE A 744 1.27 0.06 -43.25
C ILE A 744 1.60 -0.87 -42.09
N SER A 745 0.75 -1.85 -41.80
CA SER A 745 0.99 -2.89 -40.79
C SER A 745 2.00 -3.95 -41.27
N GLU A 746 2.07 -4.18 -42.58
CA GLU A 746 3.13 -4.98 -43.19
C GLU A 746 4.45 -4.22 -43.08
N LYS A 747 5.49 -4.86 -42.50
CA LYS A 747 6.75 -4.20 -42.14
C LYS A 747 7.36 -3.43 -43.31
N SER A 748 7.44 -4.05 -44.49
CA SER A 748 7.99 -3.41 -45.70
C SER A 748 7.24 -2.15 -46.11
N ALA A 749 5.92 -2.16 -45.97
CA ALA A 749 5.07 -1.06 -46.40
C ALA A 749 5.06 0.06 -45.34
N GLY A 750 5.12 -0.28 -44.05
CA GLY A 750 5.37 0.66 -42.96
C GLY A 750 6.72 1.37 -43.09
N LEU A 751 7.80 0.64 -43.42
CA LEU A 751 9.12 1.25 -43.69
C LEU A 751 9.05 2.24 -44.87
N LEU A 752 8.37 1.87 -45.95
CA LEU A 752 8.22 2.76 -47.11
C LEU A 752 7.47 4.05 -46.73
N TYR A 753 6.38 3.92 -45.96
CA TYR A 753 5.62 5.06 -45.47
C TYR A 753 6.46 5.98 -44.57
N ALA A 754 7.18 5.42 -43.59
CA ALA A 754 8.07 6.19 -42.72
C ALA A 754 9.14 6.94 -43.53
N LYS A 755 9.75 6.27 -44.52
CA LYS A 755 10.73 6.88 -45.43
C LYS A 755 10.14 8.04 -46.24
N GLN A 756 8.89 7.91 -46.73
CA GLN A 756 8.18 9.00 -47.42
C GLN A 756 7.91 10.21 -46.52
N GLN A 757 7.78 9.99 -45.20
CA GLN A 757 7.67 11.07 -44.21
C GLN A 757 9.03 11.66 -43.81
N GLY A 758 10.13 11.23 -44.45
CA GLY A 758 11.49 11.71 -44.18
C GLY A 758 12.10 11.13 -42.90
N ILE A 759 11.61 9.98 -42.43
CA ILE A 759 12.13 9.31 -41.24
C ILE A 759 13.12 8.23 -41.65
N GLN A 760 14.19 8.08 -40.87
CA GLN A 760 15.22 7.08 -41.16
C GLN A 760 14.66 5.66 -41.00
N THR A 761 15.02 4.78 -41.92
CA THR A 761 14.65 3.36 -41.90
C THR A 761 15.88 2.48 -42.09
N PRO A 762 15.84 1.20 -41.67
CA PRO A 762 16.90 0.26 -41.97
C PRO A 762 17.10 0.13 -43.47
N LYS A 763 18.35 0.09 -43.92
CA LYS A 763 18.70 -0.17 -45.31
C LYS A 763 18.29 -1.60 -45.68
N LEU A 764 17.34 -1.71 -46.60
CA LEU A 764 16.95 -2.98 -47.21
C LEU A 764 18.06 -3.44 -48.17
N LEU A 765 18.65 -4.60 -47.89
CA LEU A 765 19.69 -5.23 -48.71
C LEU A 765 19.08 -6.15 -49.75
N TRP A 766 18.00 -6.85 -49.40
CA TRP A 766 17.25 -7.72 -50.29
C TRP A 766 15.80 -7.88 -49.82
N SER A 767 14.89 -8.12 -50.76
CA SER A 767 13.53 -8.57 -50.47
C SER A 767 13.01 -9.50 -51.56
N GLY A 768 12.26 -10.54 -51.20
CA GLY A 768 11.67 -11.48 -52.14
C GLY A 768 10.37 -12.09 -51.64
N GLU A 769 9.62 -12.74 -52.52
CA GLU A 769 8.30 -13.31 -52.18
C GLU A 769 8.39 -14.74 -51.64
N ASN A 770 9.42 -15.50 -52.04
CA ASN A 770 9.64 -16.86 -51.56
C ASN A 770 10.88 -16.94 -50.68
N LEU A 771 10.83 -17.83 -49.68
CA LEU A 771 11.96 -18.10 -48.80
C LEU A 771 13.12 -18.76 -49.58
N GLU A 772 12.81 -19.58 -50.57
CA GLU A 772 13.80 -20.28 -51.42
C GLU A 772 14.66 -19.32 -52.24
N ASP A 773 14.16 -18.10 -52.51
CA ASP A 773 14.86 -17.06 -53.27
C ASP A 773 15.86 -16.26 -52.40
N LEU A 774 15.96 -16.55 -51.10
CA LEU A 774 16.84 -15.85 -50.16
C LEU A 774 18.31 -16.00 -50.61
N PRO A 775 19.09 -14.91 -50.71
CA PRO A 775 20.51 -14.97 -51.03
C PRO A 775 21.26 -15.81 -50.01
N LYS A 776 22.29 -16.55 -50.47
CA LYS A 776 23.13 -17.34 -49.58
C LYS A 776 23.81 -16.44 -48.55
N LEU A 777 23.89 -16.89 -47.30
CA LEU A 777 24.51 -16.14 -46.22
C LEU A 777 25.97 -15.71 -46.53
N ALA A 778 26.69 -16.51 -47.32
CA ALA A 778 28.06 -16.20 -47.74
C ALA A 778 28.17 -14.96 -48.64
N ASP A 779 27.11 -14.64 -49.39
CA ASP A 779 27.05 -13.51 -50.32
C ASP A 779 26.53 -12.22 -49.64
N LEU A 780 26.02 -12.33 -48.42
CA LEU A 780 25.49 -11.22 -47.64
C LEU A 780 26.57 -10.60 -46.74
N PRO A 781 26.39 -9.33 -46.31
CA PRO A 781 27.28 -8.73 -45.33
C PRO A 781 27.37 -9.55 -44.04
N LYS A 782 28.51 -9.45 -43.35
CA LYS A 782 28.75 -10.18 -42.08
C LYS A 782 27.75 -9.86 -40.99
N ARG A 783 27.04 -8.73 -41.06
CA ARG A 783 26.04 -8.29 -40.08
C ARG A 783 24.75 -7.96 -40.79
N ILE A 784 23.71 -8.74 -40.55
CA ILE A 784 22.40 -8.62 -41.22
C ILE A 784 21.26 -8.97 -40.27
N VAL A 785 20.06 -8.53 -40.63
CA VAL A 785 18.81 -8.97 -40.00
C VAL A 785 17.94 -9.63 -41.06
N ILE A 786 17.47 -10.86 -40.79
CA ILE A 786 16.54 -11.59 -41.65
C ILE A 786 15.19 -11.68 -40.95
N LYS A 787 14.12 -11.28 -41.62
CA LYS A 787 12.76 -11.32 -41.05
C LYS A 787 11.67 -11.40 -42.13
N PRO A 788 10.49 -11.96 -41.82
CA PRO A 788 9.32 -11.90 -42.68
C PRO A 788 8.60 -10.53 -42.55
N SER A 789 7.94 -10.10 -43.62
CA SER A 789 7.16 -8.86 -43.69
C SER A 789 5.88 -8.90 -42.86
N LYS A 790 5.35 -10.11 -42.60
CA LYS A 790 4.19 -10.37 -41.73
C LYS A 790 4.57 -11.36 -40.63
N GLY A 791 4.09 -11.11 -39.41
CA GLY A 791 4.26 -12.00 -38.26
C GLY A 791 4.68 -11.28 -36.99
N TYR A 792 4.32 -11.86 -35.85
CA TYR A 792 4.33 -11.22 -34.52
C TYR A 792 5.35 -11.82 -33.53
N SER A 793 6.22 -12.74 -33.98
CA SER A 793 7.16 -13.43 -33.09
C SER A 793 8.61 -13.06 -33.38
N ALA A 794 9.37 -12.75 -32.31
CA ALA A 794 10.82 -12.61 -32.36
C ALA A 794 11.53 -13.92 -32.78
N HIS A 795 10.87 -15.07 -32.68
CA HIS A 795 11.39 -16.35 -33.17
C HIS A 795 11.59 -16.35 -34.70
N ASN A 796 10.91 -15.45 -35.40
CA ASN A 796 10.98 -15.34 -36.86
C ASN A 796 11.91 -14.19 -37.29
N VAL A 797 12.76 -13.69 -36.38
CA VAL A 797 13.72 -12.61 -36.65
C VAL A 797 15.11 -13.10 -36.27
N LEU A 798 16.04 -13.08 -37.23
CA LEU A 798 17.44 -13.46 -37.01
C LEU A 798 18.33 -12.23 -37.09
N CYS A 799 19.03 -11.94 -36.00
CA CYS A 799 20.02 -10.87 -35.92
C CYS A 799 21.42 -11.50 -36.01
N LEU A 800 21.94 -11.66 -37.24
CA LEU A 800 23.13 -12.45 -37.50
C LEU A 800 24.40 -11.60 -37.54
N VAL A 801 25.43 -12.05 -36.83
CA VAL A 801 26.81 -11.57 -36.92
C VAL A 801 27.72 -12.76 -37.22
N ASN A 802 28.30 -12.81 -38.42
CA ASN A 802 29.08 -13.94 -38.94
C ASN A 802 28.32 -15.29 -38.84
N GLY A 803 27.02 -15.29 -39.17
CA GLY A 803 26.16 -16.49 -39.09
C GLY A 803 25.76 -16.90 -37.67
N LYS A 804 26.24 -16.21 -36.63
CA LYS A 804 25.79 -16.41 -35.23
C LYS A 804 24.65 -15.44 -34.91
N ASN A 805 23.52 -15.94 -34.42
CA ASN A 805 22.44 -15.10 -33.92
C ASN A 805 22.85 -14.48 -32.58
N VAL A 806 22.81 -13.16 -32.47
CA VAL A 806 23.32 -12.43 -31.29
C VAL A 806 22.43 -12.58 -30.04
N LEU A 807 21.18 -13.01 -30.23
CA LEU A 807 20.17 -13.07 -29.16
C LEU A 807 20.13 -14.42 -28.41
N ASP A 808 20.43 -15.53 -29.11
CA ASP A 808 20.46 -16.88 -28.51
C ASP A 808 21.82 -17.57 -28.67
N GLU A 809 22.77 -16.88 -29.27
CA GLU A 809 24.13 -17.36 -29.53
C GLU A 809 24.24 -18.61 -30.42
N SER A 810 23.16 -19.01 -31.08
CA SER A 810 23.16 -20.16 -31.98
C SER A 810 23.70 -19.81 -33.36
N TYR A 811 24.35 -20.77 -34.02
CA TYR A 811 24.79 -20.63 -35.41
C TYR A 811 23.68 -21.02 -36.39
N TRP A 812 23.62 -20.31 -37.50
CA TRP A 812 22.66 -20.47 -38.58
C TRP A 812 23.37 -20.57 -39.92
N ASP A 813 22.96 -21.56 -40.70
CA ASP A 813 23.32 -21.75 -42.09
C ASP A 813 22.06 -21.67 -42.98
N ASP A 814 22.25 -21.69 -44.29
CA ASP A 814 21.16 -21.56 -45.26
C ASP A 814 20.11 -22.68 -45.08
N GLU A 815 20.53 -23.92 -44.83
CA GLU A 815 19.64 -25.09 -44.67
C GLU A 815 18.77 -24.98 -43.40
N LYS A 816 19.35 -24.54 -42.29
CA LYS A 816 18.63 -24.33 -41.03
C LYS A 816 17.60 -23.20 -41.14
N ILE A 817 17.93 -22.12 -41.87
CA ILE A 817 16.98 -21.03 -42.15
C ILE A 817 15.79 -21.56 -42.96
N GLN A 818 16.06 -22.27 -44.07
CA GLN A 818 15.03 -22.84 -44.93
C GLN A 818 14.13 -23.82 -44.14
N THR A 819 14.73 -24.69 -43.33
CA THR A 819 13.98 -25.70 -42.56
C THR A 819 13.13 -25.07 -41.47
N GLN A 820 13.69 -24.19 -40.65
CA GLN A 820 12.96 -23.59 -39.52
C GLN A 820 11.79 -22.74 -40.02
N PHE A 821 12.03 -21.84 -40.97
CA PHE A 821 11.00 -20.94 -41.45
C PHE A 821 10.04 -21.60 -42.44
N GLY A 822 10.52 -22.60 -43.21
CA GLY A 822 9.70 -23.38 -44.11
C GLY A 822 8.73 -24.32 -43.40
N THR A 823 9.01 -24.72 -42.16
CA THR A 823 8.13 -25.61 -41.35
C THR A 823 7.20 -24.86 -40.39
N ASP A 824 7.34 -23.55 -40.24
CA ASP A 824 6.48 -22.73 -39.39
C ASP A 824 5.06 -22.63 -39.99
N GLN A 825 4.08 -23.19 -39.28
CA GLN A 825 2.69 -23.27 -39.72
C GLN A 825 2.05 -21.88 -39.96
N PHE A 826 2.45 -20.87 -39.20
CA PHE A 826 1.92 -19.52 -39.36
C PHE A 826 2.47 -18.88 -40.64
N LEU A 827 3.78 -18.98 -40.87
CA LEU A 827 4.43 -18.43 -42.06
C LEU A 827 3.93 -19.10 -43.35
N GLN A 828 3.69 -20.41 -43.33
CA GLN A 828 3.06 -21.15 -44.44
C GLN A 828 1.65 -20.62 -44.78
N ARG A 829 0.88 -20.24 -43.75
CA ARG A 829 -0.48 -19.71 -43.93
C ARG A 829 -0.49 -18.30 -44.49
N VAL A 830 0.37 -17.42 -43.99
CA VAL A 830 0.33 -15.98 -44.34
C VAL A 830 1.17 -15.61 -45.55
N LYS A 831 2.11 -16.49 -45.96
CA LYS A 831 3.03 -16.33 -47.10
C LYS A 831 3.63 -14.92 -47.17
N PRO A 832 4.47 -14.53 -46.19
CA PRO A 832 5.02 -13.18 -46.12
C PRO A 832 6.12 -12.97 -47.16
N LYS A 833 6.41 -11.71 -47.48
CA LYS A 833 7.66 -11.36 -48.16
C LYS A 833 8.82 -11.51 -47.18
N TRP A 834 9.97 -11.94 -47.66
CA TRP A 834 11.19 -12.04 -46.89
C TRP A 834 12.04 -10.80 -47.09
N MET A 835 12.67 -10.34 -46.02
CA MET A 835 13.47 -9.12 -46.00
C MET A 835 14.82 -9.39 -45.35
N VAL A 836 15.89 -8.91 -46.00
CA VAL A 836 17.23 -8.82 -45.43
C VAL A 836 17.56 -7.35 -45.27
N GLU A 837 17.80 -6.94 -44.04
CA GLU A 837 18.13 -5.56 -43.67
C GLU A 837 19.55 -5.45 -43.12
N GLU A 838 20.08 -4.23 -43.13
CA GLU A 838 21.30 -3.92 -42.39
C GLU A 838 21.13 -4.20 -40.89
N PHE A 839 22.21 -4.61 -40.24
CA PHE A 839 22.25 -4.70 -38.79
C PHE A 839 22.46 -3.30 -38.20
N LEU A 840 21.45 -2.79 -37.51
CA LEU A 840 21.54 -1.52 -36.78
C LEU A 840 22.46 -1.67 -35.58
N LYS A 841 23.40 -0.74 -35.42
CA LYS A 841 24.23 -0.67 -34.22
C LYS A 841 23.55 0.18 -33.15
N PRO A 842 23.59 -0.26 -31.88
CA PRO A 842 23.11 0.56 -30.78
C PRO A 842 23.95 1.84 -30.64
N GLU A 843 23.34 2.88 -30.10
CA GLU A 843 24.00 4.16 -29.79
C GLU A 843 25.02 4.04 -28.64
N SER A 844 24.78 3.11 -27.69
CA SER A 844 25.62 2.70 -26.55
C SER A 844 26.32 3.79 -25.72
N LEU A 845 25.91 3.85 -24.43
CA LEU A 845 26.72 4.34 -23.29
C LEU A 845 27.31 3.20 -22.44
N SER A 846 27.04 1.92 -22.75
CA SER A 846 27.47 0.73 -21.98
C SER A 846 27.98 -0.40 -22.89
N GLU A 847 29.14 -0.99 -22.57
CA GLU A 847 29.83 -1.98 -23.42
C GLU A 847 29.05 -3.29 -23.72
N ASP A 848 27.95 -3.56 -23.01
CA ASP A 848 27.22 -4.83 -23.06
C ASP A 848 26.03 -4.90 -24.04
N GLU A 849 25.65 -3.81 -24.73
CA GLU A 849 24.49 -3.81 -25.63
C GLU A 849 24.76 -4.52 -26.97
N LYS A 850 24.20 -5.72 -27.13
CA LYS A 850 24.35 -6.53 -28.36
C LYS A 850 23.49 -6.05 -29.53
N ILE A 851 22.33 -5.45 -29.27
CA ILE A 851 21.40 -4.88 -30.27
C ILE A 851 20.78 -3.57 -29.76
N PRO A 852 20.27 -2.68 -30.66
CA PRO A 852 19.52 -1.49 -30.26
C PRO A 852 18.34 -1.80 -29.35
N ARG A 853 18.12 -0.95 -28.35
CA ARG A 853 16.92 -0.98 -27.52
C ARG A 853 15.67 -0.75 -28.38
N ASP A 854 14.62 -1.50 -28.07
CA ASP A 854 13.33 -1.48 -28.79
C ASP A 854 12.36 -0.56 -28.04
N TRP A 855 12.14 0.64 -28.59
CA TRP A 855 11.29 1.69 -28.03
C TRP A 855 9.92 1.66 -28.71
N LYS A 856 8.87 1.38 -27.94
CA LYS A 856 7.50 1.22 -28.44
C LYS A 856 6.62 2.33 -27.91
N PHE A 857 6.11 3.17 -28.80
CA PHE A 857 5.29 4.33 -28.46
C PHE A 857 3.83 4.04 -28.76
N TYR A 858 2.97 4.03 -27.75
CA TYR A 858 1.53 3.92 -27.90
C TYR A 858 0.96 5.31 -28.17
N CYS A 859 0.63 5.59 -29.43
CA CYS A 859 0.23 6.92 -29.87
C CYS A 859 -1.26 6.96 -30.21
N PHE A 860 -1.92 8.05 -29.83
CA PHE A 860 -3.30 8.39 -30.18
C PHE A 860 -3.28 9.68 -31.00
N GLY A 861 -3.11 9.55 -32.32
CA GLY A 861 -2.72 10.70 -33.13
C GLY A 861 -1.33 11.18 -32.71
N GLU A 862 -1.16 12.48 -32.45
CA GLU A 862 0.12 13.04 -31.98
C GLU A 862 0.37 12.90 -30.47
N GLU A 863 -0.64 12.43 -29.71
CA GLU A 863 -0.54 12.24 -28.26
C GLU A 863 0.11 10.89 -27.95
N ILE A 864 1.28 10.90 -27.31
CA ILE A 864 1.94 9.69 -26.80
C ILE A 864 1.30 9.36 -25.45
N ALA A 865 0.70 8.19 -25.32
CA ALA A 865 0.07 7.74 -24.08
C ALA A 865 1.02 6.95 -23.19
N LEU A 866 1.81 6.05 -23.79
CA LEU A 866 2.68 5.11 -23.09
C LEU A 866 3.93 4.84 -23.91
N ILE A 867 5.08 4.80 -23.25
CA ILE A 867 6.36 4.42 -23.84
C ILE A 867 6.77 3.09 -23.21
N HIS A 868 6.98 2.07 -24.02
CA HIS A 868 7.39 0.73 -23.59
C HIS A 868 8.77 0.42 -24.16
N VAL A 869 9.76 0.21 -23.29
CA VAL A 869 11.12 -0.10 -23.68
C VAL A 869 11.40 -1.57 -23.38
N VAL A 870 11.95 -2.28 -24.36
CA VAL A 870 12.31 -3.69 -24.20
C VAL A 870 13.82 -3.85 -24.31
N LEU A 871 14.44 -4.33 -23.23
CA LEU A 871 15.80 -4.84 -23.23
C LEU A 871 15.74 -6.33 -23.58
N ARG A 872 16.18 -6.66 -24.79
CA ARG A 872 16.09 -8.00 -25.35
C ARG A 872 17.34 -8.81 -25.00
N ASN A 873 17.21 -9.66 -23.99
CA ASN A 873 18.25 -10.58 -23.54
C ASN A 873 18.11 -11.98 -24.14
N SER A 874 16.91 -12.39 -24.59
CA SER A 874 16.70 -13.68 -25.24
C SER A 874 15.52 -13.68 -26.22
N THR A 875 15.67 -14.41 -27.33
CA THR A 875 14.60 -14.75 -28.28
C THR A 875 13.80 -15.98 -27.88
N VAL A 876 14.38 -16.85 -27.05
CA VAL A 876 13.82 -18.14 -26.65
C VAL A 876 13.13 -18.03 -25.29
N ASP A 877 13.85 -17.51 -24.29
CA ASP A 877 13.30 -17.25 -22.96
C ASP A 877 12.77 -15.83 -22.87
N LYS A 878 11.46 -15.67 -23.11
CA LYS A 878 10.82 -14.35 -23.01
C LYS A 878 10.89 -13.76 -21.60
N SER A 879 11.03 -14.57 -20.55
CA SER A 879 11.09 -14.11 -19.16
C SER A 879 12.42 -13.43 -18.81
N ALA A 880 13.47 -13.69 -19.59
CA ALA A 880 14.77 -13.03 -19.45
C ALA A 880 14.78 -11.58 -19.99
N ASN A 881 13.76 -11.18 -20.76
CA ASN A 881 13.66 -9.81 -21.29
C ASN A 881 13.13 -8.84 -20.23
N ILE A 882 13.74 -7.66 -20.16
CA ILE A 882 13.36 -6.63 -19.19
C ILE A 882 12.49 -5.59 -19.91
N HIS A 883 11.37 -5.22 -19.28
CA HIS A 883 10.36 -4.34 -19.87
C HIS A 883 10.12 -3.11 -18.98
N HIS A 884 10.53 -1.94 -19.45
CA HIS A 884 10.26 -0.67 -18.76
C HIS A 884 9.08 0.04 -19.40
N TYR A 885 8.28 0.71 -18.59
CA TYR A 885 7.12 1.47 -19.03
C TYR A 885 7.21 2.89 -18.49
N PHE A 886 6.98 3.90 -19.35
CA PHE A 886 7.04 5.31 -19.00
C PHE A 886 5.79 6.04 -19.49
N THR A 887 5.40 7.08 -18.75
CA THR A 887 4.48 8.10 -19.23
C THR A 887 5.16 9.01 -20.27
N SER A 888 4.38 9.83 -20.95
CA SER A 888 4.88 10.75 -22.00
C SER A 888 5.84 11.83 -21.51
N ASP A 889 5.86 12.09 -20.21
CA ASP A 889 6.78 12.99 -19.52
C ASP A 889 7.92 12.26 -18.80
N LEU A 890 8.23 11.03 -19.24
CA LEU A 890 9.41 10.25 -18.84
C LEU A 890 9.40 9.68 -17.41
N ARG A 891 8.26 9.71 -16.70
CA ARG A 891 8.17 9.06 -15.40
C ARG A 891 7.94 7.56 -15.57
N GLN A 892 8.77 6.76 -14.90
CA GLN A 892 8.61 5.31 -14.92
C GLN A 892 7.33 4.90 -14.20
N LEU A 893 6.49 4.12 -14.88
CA LEU A 893 5.26 3.59 -14.31
C LEU A 893 5.60 2.53 -13.26
N GLN A 894 5.14 2.77 -12.03
CA GLN A 894 5.29 1.85 -10.90
C GLN A 894 4.23 0.75 -10.86
N ARG A 895 3.36 0.70 -11.88
CA ARG A 895 2.26 -0.28 -12.01
C ARG A 895 2.54 -1.23 -13.16
N ARG A 896 2.13 -2.49 -13.01
CA ARG A 896 2.21 -3.47 -14.10
C ARG A 896 1.28 -3.07 -15.23
N VAL A 897 1.83 -2.94 -16.43
CA VAL A 897 1.07 -2.68 -17.66
C VAL A 897 0.53 -3.98 -18.25
N CYS A 898 1.35 -5.04 -18.24
CA CYS A 898 0.97 -6.37 -18.70
C CYS A 898 0.94 -7.36 -17.54
N THR A 899 -0.02 -8.30 -17.55
CA THR A 899 -0.22 -9.28 -16.47
C THR A 899 0.99 -10.20 -16.26
N SER A 900 1.70 -10.51 -17.35
CA SER A 900 2.85 -11.44 -17.37
C SER A 900 4.21 -10.77 -17.16
N ARG A 901 4.28 -9.44 -17.05
CA ARG A 901 5.55 -8.69 -17.01
C ARG A 901 5.68 -7.91 -15.69
N PRO A 902 6.71 -8.18 -14.87
CA PRO A 902 6.94 -7.43 -13.64
C PRO A 902 7.40 -6.00 -13.94
N VAL A 903 7.27 -5.12 -12.95
CA VAL A 903 7.86 -3.77 -13.00
C VAL A 903 9.34 -3.91 -12.62
N PRO A 904 10.29 -3.55 -13.49
CA PRO A 904 11.72 -3.64 -13.20
C PRO A 904 12.14 -2.59 -12.16
N ALA A 905 13.09 -2.96 -11.28
CA ALA A 905 13.62 -2.08 -10.25
C ALA A 905 14.75 -1.17 -10.75
N ASP A 906 15.49 -1.61 -11.78
CA ASP A 906 16.65 -0.88 -12.27
C ASP A 906 16.24 0.37 -13.07
N PRO A 907 16.96 1.50 -12.91
CA PRO A 907 16.71 2.70 -13.70
C PRO A 907 17.14 2.48 -15.16
N LEU A 908 16.42 3.11 -16.09
CA LEU A 908 16.76 3.13 -17.51
C LEU A 908 17.26 4.51 -17.92
N PHE A 909 18.39 4.55 -18.65
CA PHE A 909 18.89 5.77 -19.27
C PHE A 909 18.27 5.98 -20.66
N PHE A 910 17.95 7.23 -20.99
CA PHE A 910 17.41 7.61 -22.30
C PHE A 910 18.55 7.87 -23.31
N PRO A 911 18.34 7.61 -24.61
CA PRO A 911 19.33 7.83 -25.67
C PRO A 911 19.58 9.33 -25.94
N ASP A 912 20.74 9.70 -26.48
CA ASP A 912 21.01 11.11 -26.86
C ASP A 912 20.07 11.55 -27.99
N CYS A 913 19.66 10.61 -28.84
CA CYS A 913 18.70 10.86 -29.92
C CYS A 913 17.22 10.93 -29.47
N TRP A 914 16.94 11.01 -28.16
CA TRP A 914 15.59 10.97 -27.59
C TRP A 914 14.63 12.03 -28.14
N ASP A 915 15.03 13.30 -28.13
CA ASP A 915 14.16 14.41 -28.56
C ASP A 915 13.78 14.30 -30.04
N GLU A 916 14.74 13.86 -30.87
CA GLU A 916 14.50 13.58 -32.27
C GLU A 916 13.52 12.41 -32.44
N MET A 917 13.70 11.33 -31.66
CA MET A 917 12.82 10.16 -31.67
C MET A 917 11.38 10.54 -31.36
N VAL A 918 11.15 11.30 -30.28
CA VAL A 918 9.81 11.77 -29.88
C VAL A 918 9.20 12.66 -30.96
N THR A 919 9.98 13.57 -31.54
CA THR A 919 9.52 14.46 -32.62
C THR A 919 9.06 13.66 -33.84
N GLN A 920 9.82 12.64 -34.24
CA GLN A 920 9.47 11.77 -35.38
C GLN A 920 8.22 10.93 -35.09
N VAL A 921 8.10 10.36 -33.89
CA VAL A 921 6.94 9.57 -33.45
C VAL A 921 5.67 10.42 -33.45
N LYS A 922 5.71 11.63 -32.88
CA LYS A 922 4.57 12.56 -32.89
C LYS A 922 4.15 12.92 -34.32
N LYS A 923 5.13 13.15 -35.21
CA LYS A 923 4.87 13.43 -36.63
C LYS A 923 4.13 12.27 -37.31
N LEU A 924 4.59 11.03 -37.12
CA LEU A 924 3.93 9.84 -37.67
C LEU A 924 2.52 9.66 -37.10
N GLY A 925 2.39 9.73 -35.77
CA GLY A 925 1.12 9.61 -35.09
C GLY A 925 0.10 10.64 -35.58
N LYS A 926 0.50 11.91 -35.72
CA LYS A 926 -0.34 12.99 -36.28
C LYS A 926 -0.84 12.65 -37.68
N LYS A 927 0.01 12.11 -38.54
CA LYS A 927 -0.33 11.74 -39.92
C LYS A 927 -1.27 10.55 -40.00
N LEU A 928 -1.14 9.59 -39.08
CA LEU A 928 -2.01 8.43 -39.01
C LEU A 928 -3.39 8.76 -38.42
N GLY A 929 -3.46 9.73 -37.50
CA GLY A 929 -4.73 10.23 -36.94
C GLY A 929 -5.55 9.19 -36.16
N CYS A 930 -4.98 8.04 -35.84
CA CYS A 930 -5.63 6.97 -35.08
C CYS A 930 -4.68 6.38 -34.03
N PHE A 931 -5.19 5.48 -33.19
CA PHE A 931 -4.31 4.73 -32.29
C PHE A 931 -3.32 3.87 -33.09
N MET A 932 -2.03 3.99 -32.81
CA MET A 932 -0.98 3.18 -33.39
C MET A 932 0.16 2.99 -32.39
N ARG A 933 0.66 1.76 -32.22
CA ARG A 933 1.96 1.55 -31.58
C ARG A 933 3.06 1.71 -32.63
N ILE A 934 3.99 2.63 -32.39
CA ILE A 934 5.09 2.98 -33.29
C ILE A 934 6.39 2.51 -32.63
N ASP A 935 7.12 1.61 -33.29
CA ASP A 935 8.36 1.07 -32.76
C ASP A 935 9.56 1.82 -33.37
N MET A 936 10.54 2.19 -32.56
CA MET A 936 11.76 2.91 -32.93
C MET A 936 12.99 2.23 -32.31
N TYR A 937 14.14 2.38 -32.96
CA TYR A 937 15.45 1.92 -32.48
C TYR A 937 16.37 3.11 -32.26
N ALA A 938 17.04 3.17 -31.11
CA ALA A 938 18.11 4.13 -30.83
C ALA A 938 19.43 3.61 -31.41
N THR A 939 20.06 4.38 -32.31
CA THR A 939 21.25 3.92 -33.05
C THR A 939 22.34 4.99 -33.11
N GLU A 940 23.57 4.60 -33.48
CA GLU A 940 24.72 5.52 -33.63
C GLU A 940 24.48 6.69 -34.62
N ARG A 941 23.44 6.62 -35.46
CA ARG A 941 23.08 7.66 -36.44
C ARG A 941 21.75 8.36 -36.14
N GLY A 942 21.25 8.21 -34.91
CA GLY A 942 19.96 8.75 -34.47
C GLY A 942 18.83 7.71 -34.47
N PRO A 943 17.56 8.15 -34.39
CA PRO A 943 16.41 7.27 -34.29
C PRO A 943 16.08 6.64 -35.65
N VAL A 944 15.89 5.32 -35.66
CA VAL A 944 15.52 4.55 -36.86
C VAL A 944 14.16 3.88 -36.64
N PHE A 945 13.24 4.04 -37.59
CA PHE A 945 11.91 3.45 -37.51
C PHE A 945 11.95 1.92 -37.61
N GLY A 946 11.15 1.26 -36.77
CA GLY A 946 11.02 -0.19 -36.70
C GLY A 946 9.77 -0.72 -37.40
N GLU A 947 8.60 -0.53 -36.78
CA GLU A 947 7.33 -1.03 -37.30
C GLU A 947 6.12 -0.27 -36.76
N PHE A 948 4.97 -0.43 -37.44
CA PHE A 948 3.66 -0.03 -36.95
C PHE A 948 2.90 -1.26 -36.44
N THR A 949 2.33 -1.16 -35.25
CA THR A 949 1.48 -2.20 -34.67
C THR A 949 0.12 -1.63 -34.28
N PRO A 950 -0.94 -1.89 -35.07
CA PRO A 950 -2.28 -1.36 -34.80
C PRO A 950 -3.03 -2.14 -33.71
N THR A 951 -2.71 -3.41 -33.49
CA THR A 951 -3.41 -4.29 -32.54
C THR A 951 -2.40 -4.95 -31.59
N PRO A 952 -1.75 -4.17 -30.71
CA PRO A 952 -0.74 -4.72 -29.79
C PRO A 952 -1.36 -5.83 -28.93
N GLU A 953 -0.68 -6.99 -28.92
CA GLU A 953 -1.09 -8.19 -28.17
C GLU A 953 -2.50 -8.70 -28.52
N GLY A 954 -3.10 -8.27 -29.62
CA GLY A 954 -4.49 -8.61 -29.98
C GLY A 954 -5.54 -8.09 -29.00
N GLY A 955 -5.16 -7.18 -28.09
CA GLY A 955 -6.01 -6.74 -26.98
C GLY A 955 -6.04 -7.71 -25.81
N GLU A 956 -5.11 -8.67 -25.74
CA GLU A 956 -4.94 -9.57 -24.59
C GLU A 956 -3.70 -9.17 -23.79
N GLY A 957 -3.66 -9.52 -22.49
CA GLY A 957 -2.44 -9.39 -21.67
C GLY A 957 -2.27 -8.07 -20.90
N PHE A 958 -3.09 -7.04 -21.16
CA PHE A 958 -3.10 -5.80 -20.37
C PHE A 958 -3.69 -6.02 -18.97
N THR A 959 -3.19 -5.29 -17.97
CA THR A 959 -3.82 -5.22 -16.65
C THR A 959 -5.06 -4.33 -16.71
N GLU A 960 -6.00 -4.50 -15.78
CA GLU A 960 -7.21 -3.66 -15.67
C GLU A 960 -6.86 -2.17 -15.56
N TRP A 961 -5.81 -1.82 -14.80
CA TRP A 961 -5.34 -0.45 -14.70
C TRP A 961 -4.86 0.08 -16.06
N ALA A 962 -4.03 -0.67 -16.78
CA ALA A 962 -3.51 -0.25 -18.08
C ALA A 962 -4.63 -0.11 -19.11
N ASP A 963 -5.62 -0.99 -19.06
CA ASP A 963 -6.79 -0.95 -19.92
C ASP A 963 -7.60 0.33 -19.72
N ARG A 964 -7.86 0.71 -18.46
CA ARG A 964 -8.53 1.96 -18.13
C ARG A 964 -7.68 3.18 -18.50
N TYR A 965 -6.39 3.12 -18.20
CA TYR A 965 -5.43 4.21 -18.47
C TYR A 965 -5.39 4.55 -19.96
N LEU A 966 -5.11 3.56 -20.82
CA LEU A 966 -5.02 3.74 -22.27
C LEU A 966 -6.38 4.13 -22.87
N ALA A 967 -7.49 3.65 -22.32
CA ALA A 967 -8.82 4.04 -22.76
C ALA A 967 -9.10 5.56 -22.58
N THR A 968 -8.48 6.23 -21.60
CA THR A 968 -8.66 7.68 -21.41
C THR A 968 -8.09 8.55 -22.53
N PHE A 969 -7.17 8.02 -23.34
CA PHE A 969 -6.63 8.72 -24.51
C PHE A 969 -7.52 8.57 -25.75
N TRP A 970 -8.53 7.70 -25.66
CA TRP A 970 -9.36 7.31 -26.79
C TRP A 970 -10.58 8.24 -26.94
N LYS A 971 -10.45 9.28 -27.77
CA LYS A 971 -11.44 10.37 -27.90
C LYS A 971 -12.67 10.06 -28.78
N GLY A 972 -12.86 8.85 -29.32
CA GLY A 972 -14.01 8.53 -30.18
C GLY A 972 -13.87 7.25 -31.01
N VAL A 973 -14.51 7.18 -32.18
CA VAL A 973 -14.25 6.11 -33.17
C VAL A 973 -12.98 6.45 -33.95
N GLU A 974 -12.26 5.42 -34.39
CA GLU A 974 -10.94 5.56 -34.99
C GLU A 974 -10.99 5.88 -36.47
N GLY A 975 -10.11 6.78 -36.89
CA GLY A 975 -9.99 7.13 -38.30
C GLY A 975 -11.00 8.18 -38.73
N VAL A 976 -10.67 8.82 -39.84
CA VAL A 976 -11.40 9.96 -40.38
C VAL A 976 -12.62 9.46 -41.14
N GLU A 977 -13.81 10.00 -40.85
CA GLU A 977 -14.95 10.02 -41.76
C GLU A 977 -14.77 11.04 -42.92
N ASN A 978 -13.53 11.48 -43.21
CA ASN A 978 -13.21 12.40 -44.31
C ASN A 978 -12.09 11.86 -45.20
#